data_AF-A0A1E9A696-F1
#
_entry.id   AF-A0A1E9A696-F1
#
_cell.length_a   1.000
_cell.length_b   1.000
_cell.length_c   1.000
_cell.angle_alpha   90.00
_cell.angle_beta   90.00
_cell.angle_gamma   90.00
#
_symmetry.space_group_name_H-M   'P 1'
#
loop_
_entity.id
_entity.type
_entity.pdbx_description
1 polymer ?
#
loop_
_entity_poly.entity_id
_entity_poly.type
_entity_poly.pdbx_seq_one_letter_code
_entity_poly.pdbx_strand_id
1 'polypeptide(L)'
;MKSKKWLAVAGITMSAALLLAACGKTEKKADAPTTFSYVYAIDPTTLDYSVTSKSSTSDVIANLVDGLLENDKYGNLIPSLAEDWSVSQDGLTYTYKLRKGVKWYTSEGEEYAEVKAQDFVTGLKHAADGKSDGLTLIQDSIKGLAEYVSGETNDFSTVGVKAVDDYTVEYTLNKPESFWNSKVTTATMLPVNEEFLNSQGKDYGAAAPSGILYNGPYILKNFTSKSVIEYEKNPNYWDKDNVKIDHVKLTFYDGSDQESLIRSFASGSYTTARLFPTSSSFASTQKEYGDKIVYSPQEATSYYFTFNVNRQSYNKTAKTDDAQKTSTKEALLNKNFRQAINFALDRHAYSAQMNGEEGADKIIRTSLVPYDYVQVGEKTFGELAQEQLVTYGDQWKDVALTDGKDTLYNPTKAKAAFEKAKSELQAKGVTFPIHLDIPVEQTDVIAVQQTNSLKQSVEAALGSENVVIDVLQMTDNEKISITSQAKVPSQKDYDLNGTGWGPDYQDPATYLNILDAKKGSALKHLGITKGKDPEVMAQVGLDEYKKLLDDAASETSDLNKRYEKYAKAQAWVSDSSLLIPVASSGGSPTVSRTVPFTKAYSQVGIKGDPFVFKGLELQNDIVTAKEYEEALKKWQKEKIETNAKYQKELANHVK
;
A
#
# COMPACT_ATOMS: atom_id res chain seq x y z
N MET A 1 16.62 54.08 76.16
CA MET A 1 16.12 52.76 76.56
C MET A 1 16.13 51.85 75.34
N LYS A 2 17.01 50.84 75.38
CA LYS A 2 17.33 49.89 74.31
C LYS A 2 16.29 48.75 74.30
N SER A 3 16.28 47.98 73.22
CA SER A 3 15.48 46.77 72.92
C SER A 3 14.03 46.97 72.46
N LYS A 4 13.81 47.08 71.13
CA LYS A 4 12.60 46.56 70.43
C LYS A 4 12.62 46.68 68.89
N LYS A 5 13.79 46.63 68.22
CA LYS A 5 13.85 46.75 66.74
C LYS A 5 14.62 45.64 66.00
N TRP A 6 14.91 44.50 66.63
CA TRP A 6 15.72 43.42 66.03
C TRP A 6 15.00 42.08 65.87
N LEU A 7 13.66 42.03 65.96
CA LEU A 7 12.88 40.79 65.78
C LEU A 7 11.95 40.79 64.56
N ALA A 8 11.84 41.89 63.82
CA ALA A 8 10.98 41.96 62.62
C ALA A 8 11.71 41.64 61.30
N VAL A 9 13.05 41.64 61.27
CA VAL A 9 13.82 41.47 60.03
C VAL A 9 14.28 40.01 59.81
N ALA A 10 14.36 39.20 60.87
CA ALA A 10 14.70 37.76 60.76
C ALA A 10 13.49 36.87 60.42
N GLY A 11 12.26 37.33 60.65
CA GLY A 11 11.04 36.59 60.31
C GLY A 11 10.64 36.69 58.84
N ILE A 12 11.02 37.78 58.16
CA ILE A 12 10.62 38.02 56.75
C ILE A 12 11.61 37.40 55.76
N THR A 13 12.89 37.21 56.15
CA THR A 13 13.88 36.53 55.30
C THR A 13 13.76 35.00 55.32
N MET A 14 13.20 34.41 56.37
CA MET A 14 13.00 32.95 56.45
C MET A 14 11.71 32.48 55.75
N SER A 15 10.73 33.37 55.54
CA SER A 15 9.51 33.08 54.77
C SER A 15 9.68 33.26 53.25
N ALA A 16 10.66 34.05 52.80
CA ALA A 16 10.97 34.20 51.38
C ALA A 16 11.80 33.03 50.82
N ALA A 17 12.60 32.36 51.65
CA ALA A 17 13.36 31.16 51.24
C ALA A 17 12.48 29.91 51.09
N LEU A 18 11.35 29.83 51.80
CA LEU A 18 10.38 28.72 51.68
C LEU A 18 9.41 28.88 50.49
N LEU A 19 9.30 30.08 49.92
CA LEU A 19 8.49 30.33 48.71
C LEU A 19 9.29 30.09 47.41
N LEU A 20 10.62 30.12 47.44
CA LEU A 20 11.49 29.84 46.28
C LEU A 20 11.78 28.34 46.08
N ALA A 21 11.61 27.50 47.11
CA ALA A 21 11.70 26.04 46.97
C ALA A 21 10.41 25.40 46.42
N ALA A 22 9.29 26.12 46.40
CA ALA A 22 8.01 25.62 45.88
C ALA A 22 7.84 25.81 44.35
N CYS A 23 8.66 26.66 43.72
CA CYS A 23 8.68 26.86 42.26
C CYS A 23 9.71 25.97 41.54
N GLY A 24 10.38 25.08 42.27
CA GLY A 24 11.31 24.07 41.73
C GLY A 24 10.71 22.67 41.62
N LYS A 25 9.39 22.51 41.71
CA LYS A 25 8.74 21.29 41.23
C LYS A 25 8.83 21.32 39.72
N THR A 26 9.86 20.69 39.16
CA THR A 26 9.77 20.07 37.83
C THR A 26 8.45 19.30 37.85
N GLU A 27 7.41 19.83 37.20
CA GLU A 27 6.20 19.06 36.96
C GLU A 27 6.68 17.80 36.26
N LYS A 28 6.61 16.68 36.98
CA LYS A 28 6.95 15.38 36.42
C LYS A 28 5.90 15.18 35.34
N LYS A 29 6.29 15.37 34.08
CA LYS A 29 5.42 15.19 32.92
C LYS A 29 4.75 13.83 33.11
N ALA A 30 3.42 13.80 33.04
CA ALA A 30 2.68 12.55 33.18
C ALA A 30 3.24 11.53 32.19
N ASP A 31 3.41 10.29 32.62
CA ASP A 31 3.91 9.21 31.77
C ASP A 31 3.00 9.08 30.52
N ALA A 32 3.59 8.68 29.40
CA ALA A 32 2.82 8.46 28.17
C ALA A 32 1.79 7.34 28.37
N PRO A 33 0.59 7.42 27.77
CA PRO A 33 -0.36 6.32 27.78
C PRO A 33 0.24 5.08 27.11
N THR A 34 -0.06 3.89 27.63
CA THR A 34 0.39 2.62 27.05
C THR A 34 -0.75 1.79 26.45
N THR A 35 -1.93 2.38 26.28
CA THR A 35 -3.09 1.76 25.61
C THR A 35 -3.39 2.47 24.30
N PHE A 36 -3.33 1.74 23.19
CA PHE A 36 -3.84 2.20 21.90
C PHE A 36 -5.26 1.69 21.68
N SER A 37 -6.20 2.61 21.41
CA SER A 37 -7.59 2.27 21.13
C SER A 37 -8.06 2.88 19.82
N TYR A 38 -8.62 2.08 18.92
CA TYR A 38 -9.22 2.56 17.68
C TYR A 38 -10.24 1.55 17.10
N VAL A 39 -10.36 1.49 15.78
CA VAL A 39 -11.34 0.64 15.09
C VAL A 39 -10.70 -0.33 14.11
N TYR A 40 -11.44 -1.39 13.79
CA TYR A 40 -11.19 -2.30 12.66
C TYR A 40 -12.50 -2.50 11.87
N ALA A 41 -12.42 -2.81 10.57
CA ALA A 41 -13.60 -2.81 9.68
C ALA A 41 -13.99 -4.20 9.15
N ILE A 42 -13.07 -5.16 9.14
CA ILE A 42 -13.30 -6.48 8.55
C ILE A 42 -12.80 -7.54 9.54
N ASP A 43 -13.65 -8.51 9.86
CA ASP A 43 -13.29 -9.63 10.71
C ASP A 43 -12.34 -10.59 9.96
N PRO A 44 -11.29 -11.14 10.60
CA PRO A 44 -10.61 -12.30 10.07
C PRO A 44 -11.56 -13.50 10.04
N THR A 45 -11.64 -14.20 8.91
CA THR A 45 -12.40 -15.46 8.81
C THR A 45 -11.60 -16.66 9.31
N THR A 46 -10.28 -16.51 9.41
CA THR A 46 -9.30 -17.48 9.88
C THR A 46 -8.09 -16.72 10.42
N LEU A 47 -7.32 -17.33 11.32
CA LEU A 47 -5.98 -16.91 11.72
C LEU A 47 -4.89 -17.79 11.10
N ASP A 48 -5.25 -18.75 10.23
CA ASP A 48 -4.28 -19.45 9.40
C ASP A 48 -3.73 -18.50 8.32
N TYR A 49 -2.64 -17.83 8.66
CA TYR A 49 -1.92 -16.89 7.80
C TYR A 49 -1.17 -17.55 6.64
N SER A 50 -0.93 -18.85 6.71
CA SER A 50 -0.19 -19.55 5.67
C SER A 50 -1.06 -19.78 4.42
N VAL A 51 -2.39 -19.88 4.59
CA VAL A 51 -3.34 -20.24 3.52
C VAL A 51 -4.13 -19.07 2.93
N THR A 52 -3.96 -17.85 3.45
CA THR A 52 -4.64 -16.67 2.90
C THR A 52 -3.80 -15.38 3.00
N SER A 53 -3.95 -14.53 2.00
CA SER A 53 -3.32 -13.21 1.85
C SER A 53 -4.31 -12.06 2.10
N LYS A 54 -5.50 -12.35 2.64
CA LYS A 54 -6.50 -11.32 2.97
C LYS A 54 -5.96 -10.37 4.04
N SER A 55 -6.18 -9.07 3.85
CA SER A 55 -5.77 -8.03 4.80
C SER A 55 -6.37 -8.25 6.19
N SER A 56 -7.66 -8.62 6.30
CA SER A 56 -8.28 -8.85 7.62
C SER A 56 -7.60 -9.93 8.46
N THR A 57 -6.91 -10.88 7.84
CA THR A 57 -6.06 -11.86 8.53
C THR A 57 -4.67 -11.28 8.76
N SER A 58 -4.05 -10.69 7.74
CA SER A 58 -2.69 -10.13 7.82
C SER A 58 -2.55 -9.00 8.83
N ASP A 59 -3.53 -8.09 8.94
CA ASP A 59 -3.54 -6.95 9.89
C ASP A 59 -3.44 -7.45 11.35
N VAL A 60 -4.08 -8.58 11.63
CA VAL A 60 -4.02 -9.23 12.95
C VAL A 60 -2.67 -9.93 13.10
N ILE A 61 -2.29 -10.78 12.15
CA ILE A 61 -1.11 -11.66 12.26
C ILE A 61 0.20 -10.88 12.28
N ALA A 62 0.27 -9.73 11.62
CA ALA A 62 1.40 -8.82 11.67
C ALA A 62 1.79 -8.38 13.10
N ASN A 63 0.90 -8.54 14.09
CA ASN A 63 1.20 -8.25 15.49
C ASN A 63 1.52 -9.50 16.32
N LEU A 64 1.25 -10.70 15.81
CA LEU A 64 1.23 -11.96 16.58
C LEU A 64 2.38 -12.91 16.21
N VAL A 65 2.80 -12.89 14.94
CA VAL A 65 3.82 -13.79 14.40
C VAL A 65 4.89 -12.99 13.65
N ASP A 66 6.16 -13.18 13.99
CA ASP A 66 7.31 -12.65 13.27
C ASP A 66 7.84 -13.64 12.22
N GLY A 67 8.45 -13.10 11.16
CA GLY A 67 9.09 -13.86 10.09
C GLY A 67 10.60 -13.67 10.08
N LEU A 68 11.25 -14.01 8.97
CA LEU A 68 12.71 -13.89 8.85
C LEU A 68 13.18 -12.44 8.96
N LEU A 69 12.49 -11.55 8.25
CA LEU A 69 12.80 -10.11 8.16
C LEU A 69 11.56 -9.30 8.49
N GLU A 70 11.77 -8.05 8.89
CA GLU A 70 10.73 -7.04 9.06
C GLU A 70 11.20 -5.70 8.47
N ASN A 71 10.40 -4.65 8.59
CA ASN A 71 10.77 -3.31 8.14
C ASN A 71 11.08 -2.39 9.33
N ASP A 72 12.09 -1.54 9.16
CA ASP A 72 12.30 -0.41 10.06
C ASP A 72 11.26 0.70 9.81
N LYS A 73 11.35 1.80 10.57
CA LYS A 73 10.45 2.95 10.38
C LYS A 73 10.67 3.71 9.07
N TYR A 74 11.66 3.37 8.26
CA TYR A 74 11.99 4.01 6.98
C TYR A 74 11.69 3.11 5.76
N GLY A 75 11.32 1.84 5.98
CA GLY A 75 11.03 0.87 4.91
C GLY A 75 12.18 -0.05 4.53
N ASN A 76 13.32 -0.01 5.24
CA ASN A 76 14.41 -0.95 5.00
C ASN A 76 14.09 -2.30 5.62
N LEU A 77 14.43 -3.38 4.91
CA LEU A 77 14.31 -4.72 5.46
C LEU A 77 15.44 -4.94 6.46
N ILE A 78 15.08 -5.31 7.69
CA ILE A 78 16.00 -5.53 8.80
C ILE A 78 15.80 -6.95 9.37
N PRO A 79 16.83 -7.52 10.05
CA PRO A 79 16.71 -8.82 10.68
C PRO A 79 15.57 -8.88 11.73
N SER A 80 14.65 -9.84 11.59
CA SER A 80 13.60 -10.15 12.59
C SER A 80 13.93 -11.47 13.30
N LEU A 81 13.28 -12.59 13.01
CA LEU A 81 13.69 -13.90 13.56
C LEU A 81 15.04 -14.36 13.03
N ALA A 82 15.41 -13.95 11.80
CA ALA A 82 16.78 -14.06 11.35
C ALA A 82 17.63 -12.97 12.01
N GLU A 83 18.84 -13.32 12.46
CA GLU A 83 19.85 -12.35 12.91
C GLU A 83 20.85 -11.97 11.81
N ASP A 84 21.01 -12.83 10.81
CA ASP A 84 21.91 -12.64 9.66
C ASP A 84 21.35 -13.39 8.44
N TRP A 85 21.70 -12.94 7.24
CA TRP A 85 21.42 -13.67 6.01
C TRP A 85 22.55 -13.53 4.99
N SER A 86 22.61 -14.44 4.04
CA SER A 86 23.50 -14.34 2.89
C SER A 86 22.85 -14.83 1.61
N VAL A 87 23.38 -14.36 0.50
CA VAL A 87 22.98 -14.70 -0.86
C VAL A 87 24.20 -15.29 -1.56
N SER A 88 24.05 -16.39 -2.30
CA SER A 88 25.11 -16.92 -3.15
C SER A 88 25.49 -15.94 -4.27
N GLN A 89 26.72 -16.03 -4.79
CA GLN A 89 27.19 -15.20 -5.92
C GLN A 89 26.30 -15.27 -7.17
N ASP A 90 25.63 -16.39 -7.42
CA ASP A 90 24.69 -16.55 -8.53
C ASP A 90 23.28 -15.99 -8.23
N GLY A 91 23.02 -15.54 -7.00
CA GLY A 91 21.73 -14.98 -6.58
C GLY A 91 20.61 -16.01 -6.39
N LEU A 92 20.92 -17.31 -6.41
CA LEU A 92 19.92 -18.38 -6.37
C LEU A 92 19.66 -18.92 -4.97
N THR A 93 20.64 -18.87 -4.07
CA THR A 93 20.53 -19.46 -2.73
C THR A 93 20.55 -18.36 -1.67
N TYR A 94 19.50 -18.32 -0.86
CA TYR A 94 19.37 -17.41 0.28
C TYR A 94 19.41 -18.22 1.57
N THR A 95 20.36 -17.91 2.45
CA THR A 95 20.54 -18.60 3.74
C THR A 95 20.28 -17.61 4.86
N TYR A 96 19.38 -17.95 5.78
CA TYR A 96 19.02 -17.13 6.94
C TYR A 96 19.40 -17.86 8.23
N LYS A 97 20.12 -17.18 9.12
CA LYS A 97 20.47 -17.67 10.45
C LYS A 97 19.48 -17.12 11.46
N LEU A 98 18.80 -18.01 12.17
CA LEU A 98 17.80 -17.66 13.17
C LEU A 98 18.44 -17.31 14.50
N ARG A 99 17.80 -16.40 15.23
CA ARG A 99 18.09 -16.13 16.63
C ARG A 99 17.84 -17.38 17.47
N LYS A 100 18.82 -17.75 18.29
CA LYS A 100 18.68 -18.86 19.24
C LYS A 100 17.85 -18.43 20.45
N GLY A 101 17.04 -19.34 20.99
CA GLY A 101 16.26 -19.12 22.20
C GLY A 101 14.98 -18.30 22.01
N VAL A 102 14.60 -17.94 20.78
CA VAL A 102 13.26 -17.38 20.50
C VAL A 102 12.24 -18.51 20.58
N LYS A 103 11.08 -18.25 21.20
CA LYS A 103 10.10 -19.28 21.51
C LYS A 103 8.71 -18.93 20.99
N TRP A 104 7.94 -19.97 20.73
CA TRP A 104 6.50 -19.95 20.57
C TRP A 104 5.81 -19.93 21.93
N TYR A 105 4.73 -19.18 22.02
CA TYR A 105 3.88 -19.04 23.20
C TYR A 105 2.42 -19.36 22.86
N THR A 106 1.64 -19.80 23.84
CA THR A 106 0.18 -19.95 23.72
C THR A 106 -0.55 -18.62 23.94
N SER A 107 -1.88 -18.59 23.75
CA SER A 107 -2.71 -17.40 24.06
C SER A 107 -2.67 -16.98 25.53
N GLU A 108 -2.31 -17.91 26.42
CA GLU A 108 -2.17 -17.69 27.85
C GLU A 108 -0.77 -17.13 28.20
N GLY A 109 0.14 -17.09 27.23
CA GLY A 109 1.52 -16.65 27.41
C GLY A 109 2.46 -17.73 27.93
N GLU A 110 2.03 -18.99 27.92
CA GLU A 110 2.84 -20.14 28.29
C GLU A 110 3.80 -20.49 27.16
N GLU A 111 5.04 -20.81 27.49
CA GLU A 111 6.03 -21.28 26.52
C GLU A 111 5.62 -22.64 25.95
N TYR A 112 5.64 -22.77 24.62
CA TYR A 112 5.27 -24.00 23.92
C TYR A 112 6.50 -24.74 23.39
N ALA A 113 7.29 -24.10 22.53
CA ALA A 113 8.47 -24.67 21.90
C ALA A 113 9.45 -23.57 21.46
N GLU A 114 10.70 -23.93 21.19
CA GLU A 114 11.63 -23.02 20.52
C GLU A 114 11.28 -22.86 19.03
N VAL A 115 11.46 -21.67 18.47
CA VAL A 115 11.31 -21.42 17.03
C VAL A 115 12.52 -22.02 16.31
N LYS A 116 12.26 -22.87 15.33
CA LYS A 116 13.31 -23.57 14.56
C LYS A 116 13.20 -23.33 13.06
N ALA A 117 14.28 -23.59 12.34
CA ALA A 117 14.31 -23.51 10.88
C ALA A 117 13.27 -24.44 10.21
N GLN A 118 12.97 -25.57 10.85
CA GLN A 118 11.94 -26.50 10.39
C GLN A 118 10.54 -25.84 10.36
N ASP A 119 10.26 -24.85 11.21
CA ASP A 119 8.95 -24.18 11.23
C ASP A 119 8.68 -23.41 9.92
N PHE A 120 9.73 -22.91 9.25
CA PHE A 120 9.60 -22.25 7.94
C PHE A 120 9.37 -23.26 6.80
N VAL A 121 10.00 -24.43 6.88
CA VAL A 121 9.74 -25.55 5.95
C VAL A 121 8.30 -26.01 6.10
N THR A 122 7.85 -26.20 7.34
CA THR A 122 6.48 -26.59 7.69
C THR A 122 5.46 -25.55 7.22
N GLY A 123 5.71 -24.26 7.47
CA GLY A 123 4.83 -23.17 7.05
C GLY A 123 4.63 -23.14 5.53
N LEU A 124 5.72 -23.24 4.75
CA LEU A 124 5.61 -23.28 3.29
C LEU A 124 4.90 -24.55 2.79
N LYS A 125 5.15 -25.69 3.41
CA LYS A 125 4.46 -26.95 3.07
C LYS A 125 2.97 -26.84 3.33
N HIS A 126 2.58 -26.31 4.49
CA HIS A 126 1.18 -26.11 4.87
C HIS A 126 0.48 -25.12 3.93
N ALA A 127 1.15 -24.04 3.53
CA ALA A 127 0.65 -23.13 2.50
C ALA A 127 0.42 -23.83 1.15
N ALA A 128 1.37 -24.67 0.71
CA ALA A 128 1.27 -25.42 -0.53
C ALA A 128 0.13 -26.46 -0.50
N ASP A 129 0.07 -27.28 0.54
CA ASP A 129 -0.96 -28.32 0.74
C ASP A 129 -2.36 -27.70 0.91
N GLY A 130 -2.43 -26.57 1.61
CA GLY A 130 -3.63 -25.77 1.82
C GLY A 130 -4.06 -24.93 0.61
N LYS A 131 -3.31 -24.95 -0.49
CA LYS A 131 -3.57 -24.19 -1.73
C LYS A 131 -3.74 -22.69 -1.46
N SER A 132 -2.83 -22.14 -0.68
CA SER A 132 -2.84 -20.74 -0.29
C SER A 132 -2.99 -19.82 -1.50
N ASP A 133 -3.86 -18.80 -1.38
CA ASP A 133 -3.98 -17.76 -2.42
C ASP A 133 -2.68 -16.92 -2.55
N GLY A 134 -1.84 -16.93 -1.51
CA GLY A 134 -0.53 -16.28 -1.49
C GLY A 134 0.57 -17.04 -2.25
N LEU A 135 0.35 -18.30 -2.66
CA LEU A 135 1.31 -19.05 -3.48
C LEU A 135 1.62 -18.33 -4.79
N THR A 136 0.66 -17.58 -5.33
CA THR A 136 0.82 -16.81 -6.58
C THR A 136 2.01 -15.84 -6.57
N LEU A 137 2.47 -15.43 -5.38
CA LEU A 137 3.62 -14.55 -5.18
C LEU A 137 4.99 -15.27 -5.24
N ILE A 138 5.01 -16.55 -4.85
CA ILE A 138 6.25 -17.30 -4.55
C ILE A 138 6.44 -18.58 -5.37
N GLN A 139 5.36 -19.13 -5.95
CA GLN A 139 5.38 -20.42 -6.65
C GLN A 139 6.38 -20.47 -7.81
N ASP A 140 6.53 -19.36 -8.54
CA ASP A 140 7.44 -19.25 -9.68
C ASP A 140 8.87 -18.86 -9.23
N SER A 141 9.02 -18.45 -7.97
CA SER A 141 10.29 -18.02 -7.39
C SER A 141 11.06 -19.18 -6.76
N ILE A 142 10.39 -19.99 -5.93
CA ILE A 142 11.02 -21.10 -5.21
C ILE A 142 11.16 -22.32 -6.14
N LYS A 143 12.35 -22.91 -6.18
CA LYS A 143 12.64 -24.09 -7.01
C LYS A 143 11.70 -25.24 -6.66
N GLY A 144 11.08 -25.88 -7.66
CA GLY A 144 10.21 -27.05 -7.47
C GLY A 144 8.83 -26.78 -6.86
N LEU A 145 8.54 -25.54 -6.42
CA LEU A 145 7.26 -25.24 -5.76
C LEU A 145 6.09 -25.27 -6.74
N ALA A 146 6.26 -24.74 -7.95
CA ALA A 146 5.23 -24.78 -8.98
C ALA A 146 4.83 -26.22 -9.35
N GLU A 147 5.82 -27.11 -9.51
CA GLU A 147 5.63 -28.52 -9.81
C GLU A 147 4.94 -29.26 -8.66
N TYR A 148 5.24 -28.90 -7.41
CA TYR A 148 4.54 -29.47 -6.24
C TYR A 148 3.07 -29.01 -6.19
N VAL A 149 2.84 -27.70 -6.35
CA VAL A 149 1.50 -27.10 -6.32
C VAL A 149 0.62 -27.59 -7.48
N SER A 150 1.21 -27.84 -8.66
CA SER A 150 0.49 -28.39 -9.81
C SER A 150 0.19 -29.90 -9.68
N GLY A 151 0.86 -30.58 -8.76
CA GLY A 151 0.79 -32.04 -8.59
C GLY A 151 1.64 -32.83 -9.59
N GLU A 152 2.54 -32.17 -10.33
CA GLU A 152 3.57 -32.84 -11.14
C GLU A 152 4.55 -33.64 -10.26
N THR A 153 4.77 -33.19 -9.03
CA THR A 153 5.41 -33.96 -7.96
C THR A 153 4.57 -33.89 -6.68
N ASN A 154 4.52 -34.98 -5.93
CA ASN A 154 3.96 -34.99 -4.56
C ASN A 154 5.05 -35.07 -3.49
N ASP A 155 6.32 -35.00 -3.90
CA ASP A 155 7.48 -35.04 -3.01
C ASP A 155 7.92 -33.62 -2.65
N PHE A 156 7.54 -33.15 -1.46
CA PHE A 156 7.90 -31.82 -0.98
C PHE A 156 9.41 -31.64 -0.81
N SER A 157 10.20 -32.72 -0.70
CA SER A 157 11.67 -32.61 -0.61
C SER A 157 12.32 -32.06 -1.88
N THR A 158 11.57 -32.00 -2.99
CA THR A 158 11.98 -31.36 -4.24
C THR A 158 11.80 -29.84 -4.23
N VAL A 159 11.05 -29.29 -3.26
CA VAL A 159 10.83 -27.86 -3.08
C VAL A 159 12.07 -27.22 -2.44
N GLY A 160 12.50 -26.10 -2.98
CA GLY A 160 13.70 -25.36 -2.61
C GLY A 160 13.59 -24.61 -1.29
N VAL A 161 13.21 -25.30 -0.21
CA VAL A 161 13.27 -24.84 1.18
C VAL A 161 13.82 -25.97 2.05
N LYS A 162 14.79 -25.68 2.92
CA LYS A 162 15.28 -26.68 3.89
C LYS A 162 15.78 -26.04 5.18
N ALA A 163 15.62 -26.77 6.27
CA ALA A 163 16.36 -26.53 7.51
C ALA A 163 17.73 -27.24 7.38
N VAL A 164 18.81 -26.45 7.27
CA VAL A 164 20.19 -26.98 7.23
C VAL A 164 20.60 -27.51 8.60
N ASP A 165 20.16 -26.81 9.64
CA ASP A 165 20.21 -27.18 11.05
C ASP A 165 19.04 -26.51 11.78
N ASP A 166 18.95 -26.66 13.10
CA ASP A 166 17.87 -26.09 13.93
C ASP A 166 17.68 -24.57 13.76
N TYR A 167 18.72 -23.83 13.36
CA TYR A 167 18.72 -22.36 13.31
C TYR A 167 19.17 -21.82 11.95
N THR A 168 19.16 -22.63 10.89
CA THR A 168 19.58 -22.17 9.56
C THR A 168 18.55 -22.66 8.54
N VAL A 169 17.81 -21.72 7.95
CA VAL A 169 16.89 -22.01 6.83
C VAL A 169 17.50 -21.52 5.52
N GLU A 170 17.41 -22.35 4.49
CA GLU A 170 17.89 -22.04 3.14
C GLU A 170 16.76 -22.14 2.13
N TYR A 171 16.63 -21.11 1.29
CA TYR A 171 15.76 -21.10 0.12
C TYR A 171 16.60 -21.15 -1.16
N THR A 172 16.16 -21.96 -2.12
CA THR A 172 16.74 -22.02 -3.48
C THR A 172 15.71 -21.54 -4.49
N LEU A 173 16.08 -20.55 -5.29
CA LEU A 173 15.22 -19.91 -6.28
C LEU A 173 15.41 -20.51 -7.69
N ASN A 174 14.39 -20.37 -8.53
CA ASN A 174 14.45 -20.72 -9.96
C ASN A 174 15.34 -19.78 -10.76
N LYS A 175 15.48 -18.53 -10.31
CA LYS A 175 16.24 -17.45 -10.94
C LYS A 175 16.62 -16.40 -9.90
N PRO A 176 17.61 -15.55 -10.18
CA PRO A 176 17.97 -14.49 -9.25
C PRO A 176 16.83 -13.47 -9.11
N GLU A 177 16.45 -13.17 -7.88
CA GLU A 177 15.46 -12.14 -7.54
C GLU A 177 16.03 -11.21 -6.47
N SER A 178 16.53 -10.03 -6.87
CA SER A 178 17.15 -9.05 -5.94
C SER A 178 16.21 -8.53 -4.85
N PHE A 179 14.90 -8.69 -5.04
CA PHE A 179 13.83 -8.30 -4.13
C PHE A 179 13.28 -9.48 -3.32
N TRP A 180 13.89 -10.67 -3.38
CA TRP A 180 13.43 -11.88 -2.68
C TRP A 180 13.14 -11.64 -1.19
N ASN A 181 14.03 -10.90 -0.51
CA ASN A 181 13.87 -10.57 0.91
C ASN A 181 12.57 -9.80 1.23
N SER A 182 11.98 -9.10 0.26
CA SER A 182 10.66 -8.47 0.48
C SER A 182 9.53 -9.50 0.49
N LYS A 183 9.63 -10.58 -0.29
CA LYS A 183 8.62 -11.65 -0.31
C LYS A 183 8.57 -12.46 0.98
N VAL A 184 9.71 -12.66 1.65
CA VAL A 184 9.76 -13.39 2.93
C VAL A 184 9.12 -12.62 4.11
N THR A 185 8.67 -11.38 3.89
CA THR A 185 7.90 -10.58 4.88
C THR A 185 6.37 -10.74 4.75
N THR A 186 5.92 -11.60 3.83
CA THR A 186 4.49 -11.88 3.62
C THR A 186 3.97 -12.96 4.56
N ALA A 187 2.67 -12.93 4.85
CA ALA A 187 1.99 -13.89 5.73
C ALA A 187 2.25 -15.36 5.35
N THR A 188 2.22 -15.66 4.04
CA THR A 188 2.44 -17.01 3.50
C THR A 188 3.86 -17.56 3.76
N MET A 189 4.83 -16.68 4.04
CA MET A 189 6.22 -17.06 4.30
C MET A 189 6.56 -17.12 5.80
N LEU A 190 5.58 -16.89 6.68
CA LEU A 190 5.78 -16.98 8.13
C LEU A 190 5.92 -18.44 8.60
N PRO A 191 6.67 -18.67 9.71
CA PRO A 191 6.89 -20.01 10.23
C PRO A 191 5.62 -20.57 10.89
N VAL A 192 5.41 -21.88 10.79
CA VAL A 192 4.34 -22.61 11.48
C VAL A 192 4.95 -23.76 12.29
N ASN A 193 4.64 -23.83 13.58
CA ASN A 193 5.12 -24.92 14.43
C ASN A 193 4.45 -26.25 14.08
N GLU A 194 5.24 -27.26 13.73
CA GLU A 194 4.76 -28.56 13.24
C GLU A 194 3.97 -29.36 14.28
N GLU A 195 4.45 -29.40 15.53
CA GLU A 195 3.79 -30.15 16.60
C GLU A 195 2.41 -29.56 16.89
N PHE A 196 2.33 -28.23 16.97
CA PHE A 196 1.07 -27.53 17.18
C PHE A 196 0.10 -27.71 16.02
N LEU A 197 0.56 -27.52 14.78
CA LEU A 197 -0.24 -27.74 13.57
C LEU A 197 -0.85 -29.15 13.57
N ASN A 198 -0.03 -30.17 13.84
CA ASN A 198 -0.48 -31.56 13.91
C ASN A 198 -1.47 -31.80 15.06
N SER A 199 -1.25 -31.15 16.22
CA SER A 199 -2.13 -31.29 17.39
C SER A 199 -3.53 -30.69 17.17
N GLN A 200 -3.61 -29.57 16.43
CA GLN A 200 -4.86 -28.89 16.10
C GLN A 200 -5.57 -29.52 14.89
N GLY A 201 -4.80 -30.05 13.94
CA GLY A 201 -5.33 -30.61 12.70
C GLY A 201 -6.19 -29.58 11.95
N LYS A 202 -7.45 -29.93 11.68
CA LYS A 202 -8.41 -29.07 10.96
C LYS A 202 -8.80 -27.79 11.71
N ASP A 203 -8.54 -27.73 13.02
CA ASP A 203 -8.91 -26.59 13.87
C ASP A 203 -7.78 -25.56 13.96
N TYR A 204 -6.62 -25.83 13.34
CA TYR A 204 -5.53 -24.86 13.22
C TYR A 204 -6.02 -23.59 12.50
N GLY A 205 -5.65 -22.44 13.06
CA GLY A 205 -6.06 -21.15 12.54
C GLY A 205 -7.53 -20.82 12.73
N ALA A 206 -8.27 -21.52 13.61
CA ALA A 206 -9.56 -21.04 14.07
C ALA A 206 -9.47 -19.55 14.46
N ALA A 207 -10.50 -18.76 14.12
CA ALA A 207 -10.53 -17.33 14.44
C ALA A 207 -10.82 -17.11 15.94
N ALA A 208 -9.86 -17.51 16.77
CA ALA A 208 -9.89 -17.48 18.23
C ALA A 208 -8.44 -17.41 18.75
N PRO A 209 -8.21 -16.86 19.96
CA PRO A 209 -6.87 -16.80 20.58
C PRO A 209 -6.10 -18.12 20.56
N SER A 210 -6.76 -19.25 20.81
CA SER A 210 -6.10 -20.56 20.85
C SER A 210 -5.84 -21.18 19.47
N GLY A 211 -6.22 -20.52 18.38
CA GLY A 211 -6.11 -21.07 17.02
C GLY A 211 -4.68 -21.11 16.46
N ILE A 212 -3.76 -20.32 17.03
CA ILE A 212 -2.36 -20.23 16.62
C ILE A 212 -1.43 -20.09 17.83
N LEU A 213 -0.13 -20.25 17.60
CA LEU A 213 0.92 -19.85 18.54
C LEU A 213 1.49 -18.47 18.20
N TYR A 214 2.17 -17.88 19.18
CA TYR A 214 2.67 -16.50 19.15
C TYR A 214 4.18 -16.49 19.31
N ASN A 215 4.90 -15.79 18.43
CA ASN A 215 6.33 -15.46 18.61
C ASN A 215 6.61 -13.97 18.38
N GLY A 216 5.56 -13.18 18.11
CA GLY A 216 5.62 -11.76 17.83
C GLY A 216 5.41 -10.85 19.05
N PRO A 217 5.27 -9.53 18.81
CA PRO A 217 5.24 -8.50 19.85
C PRO A 217 4.01 -8.52 20.75
N TYR A 218 2.90 -9.11 20.30
CA TYR A 218 1.66 -9.18 21.05
C TYR A 218 1.05 -10.60 21.07
N ILE A 219 0.20 -10.84 22.06
CA ILE A 219 -0.68 -12.00 22.16
C ILE A 219 -2.12 -11.53 21.97
N LEU A 220 -2.90 -12.23 21.15
CA LEU A 220 -4.32 -11.98 20.98
C LEU A 220 -5.06 -12.50 22.23
N LYS A 221 -5.74 -11.61 22.94
CA LYS A 221 -6.50 -11.96 24.16
C LYS A 221 -7.98 -12.12 23.91
N ASN A 222 -8.52 -11.36 22.97
CA ASN A 222 -9.93 -11.43 22.64
C ASN A 222 -10.14 -11.12 21.17
N PHE A 223 -10.93 -11.96 20.50
CA PHE A 223 -11.57 -11.62 19.25
C PHE A 223 -13.04 -12.00 19.33
N THR A 224 -13.91 -10.99 19.33
CA THR A 224 -15.36 -11.16 19.22
C THR A 224 -15.79 -10.53 17.90
N SER A 225 -16.24 -11.37 16.95
CA SER A 225 -16.65 -10.92 15.61
C SER A 225 -17.66 -9.77 15.70
N LYS A 226 -17.50 -8.78 14.82
CA LYS A 226 -18.33 -7.57 14.77
C LYS A 226 -18.39 -6.78 16.08
N SER A 227 -17.39 -6.93 16.94
CA SER A 227 -17.36 -6.25 18.25
C SER A 227 -15.97 -5.73 18.59
N VAL A 228 -15.00 -6.61 18.87
CA VAL A 228 -13.71 -6.18 19.42
C VAL A 228 -12.56 -7.14 19.11
N ILE A 229 -11.37 -6.58 18.90
CA ILE A 229 -10.07 -7.28 18.93
C ILE A 229 -9.22 -6.64 20.05
N GLU A 230 -8.65 -7.46 20.93
CA GLU A 230 -7.78 -7.00 22.02
C GLU A 230 -6.44 -7.74 22.01
N TYR A 231 -5.35 -6.98 22.04
CA TYR A 231 -3.99 -7.49 22.15
C TYR A 231 -3.35 -7.07 23.48
N GLU A 232 -2.51 -7.94 24.01
CA GLU A 232 -1.60 -7.62 25.12
C GLU A 232 -0.15 -7.81 24.69
N LYS A 233 0.72 -6.92 25.15
CA LYS A 233 2.16 -7.03 24.93
C LYS A 233 2.66 -8.40 25.36
N ASN A 234 3.45 -9.05 24.51
CA ASN A 234 4.12 -10.29 24.85
C ASN A 234 5.37 -9.97 25.70
N PRO A 235 5.38 -10.29 27.02
CA PRO A 235 6.50 -9.94 27.91
C PRO A 235 7.78 -10.76 27.61
N ASN A 236 7.64 -11.84 26.83
CA ASN A 236 8.72 -12.75 26.46
C ASN A 236 9.21 -12.55 25.02
N TYR A 237 8.64 -11.58 24.29
CA TYR A 237 9.09 -11.26 22.94
C TYR A 237 10.57 -10.84 22.93
N TRP A 238 11.32 -11.33 21.94
CA TRP A 238 12.77 -11.14 21.86
C TRP A 238 13.17 -9.66 21.71
N ASP A 239 12.31 -8.85 21.09
CA ASP A 239 12.50 -7.41 20.87
C ASP A 239 11.49 -6.55 21.65
N LYS A 240 11.10 -7.01 22.85
CA LYS A 240 10.09 -6.35 23.71
C LYS A 240 10.42 -4.92 24.12
N ASP A 241 11.69 -4.53 24.03
CA ASP A 241 12.13 -3.16 24.34
C ASP A 241 11.64 -2.16 23.30
N ASN A 242 11.37 -2.61 22.07
CA ASN A 242 10.75 -1.80 21.00
C ASN A 242 9.20 -1.84 21.02
N VAL A 243 8.59 -2.54 21.98
CA VAL A 243 7.14 -2.59 22.16
C VAL A 243 6.75 -1.65 23.32
N LYS A 244 6.25 -0.46 22.99
CA LYS A 244 5.92 0.59 23.99
C LYS A 244 4.45 0.60 24.42
N ILE A 245 3.61 -0.14 23.72
CA ILE A 245 2.17 -0.25 23.98
C ILE A 245 1.92 -1.56 24.67
N ASP A 246 1.25 -1.49 25.83
CA ASP A 246 0.93 -2.65 26.65
C ASP A 246 -0.38 -3.30 26.19
N HIS A 247 -1.35 -2.46 25.77
CA HIS A 247 -2.68 -2.90 25.38
C HIS A 247 -3.14 -2.26 24.08
N VAL A 248 -3.71 -3.06 23.19
CA VAL A 248 -4.38 -2.57 21.98
C VAL A 248 -5.84 -3.01 22.02
N LYS A 249 -6.75 -2.07 21.74
CA LYS A 249 -8.18 -2.34 21.63
C LYS A 249 -8.74 -1.79 20.33
N LEU A 250 -9.23 -2.66 19.47
CA LEU A 250 -9.86 -2.28 18.20
C LEU A 250 -11.35 -2.63 18.26
N THR A 251 -12.23 -1.64 18.12
CA THR A 251 -13.68 -1.84 18.08
C THR A 251 -14.16 -1.95 16.64
N PHE A 252 -15.14 -2.83 16.39
CA PHE A 252 -15.69 -2.98 15.04
C PHE A 252 -16.38 -1.70 14.57
N TYR A 253 -16.09 -1.27 13.35
CA TYR A 253 -16.68 -0.12 12.70
C TYR A 253 -17.08 -0.45 11.26
N ASP A 254 -18.38 -0.38 10.97
CA ASP A 254 -18.95 -0.73 9.66
C ASP A 254 -18.99 0.44 8.66
N GLY A 255 -18.51 1.61 9.04
CA GLY A 255 -18.50 2.80 8.18
C GLY A 255 -19.79 3.64 8.22
N SER A 256 -20.85 3.19 8.91
CA SER A 256 -22.18 3.82 8.83
C SER A 256 -22.27 5.17 9.55
N ASP A 257 -21.56 5.33 10.67
CA ASP A 257 -21.51 6.57 11.46
C ASP A 257 -20.08 7.14 11.49
N GLN A 258 -19.72 7.89 10.45
CA GLN A 258 -18.44 8.59 10.34
C GLN A 258 -18.12 9.51 11.52
N GLU A 259 -19.15 10.10 12.13
CA GLU A 259 -18.99 11.06 13.21
C GLU A 259 -18.69 10.37 14.56
N SER A 260 -18.97 9.06 14.67
CA SER A 260 -18.65 8.27 15.87
C SER A 260 -17.15 8.27 16.21
N LEU A 261 -16.28 8.33 15.20
CA LEU A 261 -14.82 8.30 15.39
C LEU A 261 -14.34 9.54 16.15
N ILE A 262 -14.75 10.73 15.71
CA ILE A 262 -14.36 11.98 16.35
C ILE A 262 -15.01 12.15 17.73
N ARG A 263 -16.27 11.71 17.91
CA ARG A 263 -16.91 11.71 19.23
C ARG A 263 -16.16 10.83 20.24
N SER A 264 -15.71 9.65 19.80
CA SER A 264 -14.96 8.70 20.64
C SER A 264 -13.54 9.19 20.94
N PHE A 265 -12.92 9.92 20.03
CA PHE A 265 -11.64 10.60 20.30
C PHE A 265 -11.81 11.73 21.31
N ALA A 266 -12.85 12.57 21.16
CA ALA A 266 -13.13 13.68 22.07
C ALA A 266 -13.41 13.21 23.51
N SER A 267 -14.06 12.04 23.69
CA SER A 267 -14.27 11.43 25.00
C SER A 267 -13.03 10.75 25.60
N GLY A 268 -11.93 10.66 24.84
CA GLY A 268 -10.72 9.94 25.22
C GLY A 268 -10.78 8.41 25.04
N SER A 269 -11.86 7.89 24.43
CA SER A 269 -12.02 6.46 24.17
C SER A 269 -11.11 5.96 23.04
N TYR A 270 -10.84 6.81 22.04
CA TYR A 270 -9.93 6.51 20.94
C TYR A 270 -8.67 7.38 20.98
N THR A 271 -7.56 6.77 20.61
CA THR A 271 -6.23 7.39 20.52
C THR A 271 -6.06 8.23 19.25
N THR A 272 -6.86 7.94 18.23
CA THR A 272 -6.84 8.61 16.93
C THR A 272 -8.25 8.62 16.32
N ALA A 273 -8.53 9.54 15.41
CA ALA A 273 -9.76 9.54 14.63
C ALA A 273 -9.54 10.10 13.22
N ARG A 274 -9.90 9.28 12.21
CA ARG A 274 -10.10 9.77 10.85
C ARG A 274 -11.26 10.76 10.83
N LEU A 275 -11.08 11.85 10.11
CA LEU A 275 -12.11 12.84 9.81
C LEU A 275 -12.61 12.64 8.38
N PHE A 276 -13.86 13.03 8.14
CA PHE A 276 -14.50 12.93 6.83
C PHE A 276 -14.96 14.31 6.38
N PRO A 277 -14.25 14.97 5.46
CA PRO A 277 -14.58 16.33 5.02
C PRO A 277 -15.97 16.48 4.39
N THR A 278 -16.55 15.38 3.93
CA THR A 278 -17.91 15.31 3.40
C THR A 278 -18.98 15.15 4.47
N SER A 279 -18.62 14.97 5.75
CA SER A 279 -19.58 14.83 6.85
C SER A 279 -20.16 16.17 7.29
N SER A 280 -21.37 16.14 7.86
CA SER A 280 -22.07 17.34 8.32
C SER A 280 -21.37 18.07 9.47
N SER A 281 -20.59 17.36 10.28
CA SER A 281 -19.86 17.89 11.44
C SER A 281 -18.42 18.31 11.16
N PHE A 282 -17.94 18.19 9.91
CA PHE A 282 -16.55 18.52 9.60
C PHE A 282 -16.22 19.99 9.87
N ALA A 283 -17.10 20.93 9.53
CA ALA A 283 -16.88 22.36 9.77
C ALA A 283 -16.73 22.69 11.27
N SER A 284 -17.52 22.06 12.15
CA SER A 284 -17.36 22.22 13.60
C SER A 284 -16.07 21.57 14.10
N THR A 285 -15.71 20.40 13.56
CA THR A 285 -14.46 19.70 13.90
C THR A 285 -13.25 20.54 13.49
N GLN A 286 -13.25 21.13 12.30
CA GLN A 286 -12.19 22.01 11.83
C GLN A 286 -12.04 23.24 12.71
N LYS A 287 -13.15 23.80 13.21
CA LYS A 287 -13.11 24.92 14.17
C LYS A 287 -12.54 24.52 15.54
N GLU A 288 -12.84 23.32 16.02
CA GLU A 288 -12.40 22.83 17.34
C GLU A 288 -10.93 22.39 17.34
N TYR A 289 -10.54 21.59 16.34
CA TYR A 289 -9.21 20.99 16.29
C TYR A 289 -8.22 21.84 15.50
N GLY A 290 -8.66 22.56 14.46
CA GLY A 290 -7.87 23.53 13.71
C GLY A 290 -6.47 23.02 13.35
N ASP A 291 -5.47 23.62 13.99
CA ASP A 291 -4.05 23.29 13.85
C ASP A 291 -3.64 21.89 14.36
N LYS A 292 -4.58 21.05 14.79
CA LYS A 292 -4.36 19.66 15.24
C LYS A 292 -4.85 18.63 14.24
N ILE A 293 -5.41 19.08 13.11
CA ILE A 293 -5.74 18.20 11.99
C ILE A 293 -4.46 17.95 11.19
N VAL A 294 -4.07 16.68 11.12
CA VAL A 294 -2.92 16.20 10.34
C VAL A 294 -3.42 15.30 9.21
N TYR A 295 -2.59 15.07 8.20
CA TYR A 295 -2.94 14.19 7.08
C TYR A 295 -2.06 12.95 7.12
N SER A 296 -2.68 11.77 7.04
CA SER A 296 -1.91 10.52 6.99
C SER A 296 -0.99 10.49 5.74
N PRO A 297 0.13 9.74 5.77
CA PRO A 297 0.96 9.56 4.58
C PRO A 297 0.16 8.92 3.45
N GLN A 298 0.64 9.09 2.22
CA GLN A 298 0.15 8.29 1.10
C GLN A 298 0.56 6.82 1.26
N GLU A 299 -0.33 5.93 0.87
CA GLU A 299 -0.05 4.49 0.80
C GLU A 299 0.46 4.09 -0.58
N ALA A 300 0.98 2.87 -0.69
CA ALA A 300 1.61 2.37 -1.92
C ALA A 300 0.62 2.02 -3.04
N THR A 301 -0.68 1.89 -2.74
CA THR A 301 -1.70 1.55 -3.75
C THR A 301 -1.89 2.69 -4.74
N SER A 302 -1.70 2.40 -6.03
CA SER A 302 -1.96 3.34 -7.12
C SER A 302 -3.33 3.06 -7.72
N TYR A 303 -4.26 4.01 -7.60
CA TYR A 303 -5.56 3.99 -8.27
C TYR A 303 -5.48 4.68 -9.62
N TYR A 304 -6.13 4.09 -10.61
CA TYR A 304 -6.05 4.53 -11.99
C TYR A 304 -7.29 4.14 -12.80
N PHE A 305 -7.53 4.87 -13.89
CA PHE A 305 -8.46 4.45 -14.94
C PHE A 305 -7.73 3.68 -16.03
N THR A 306 -8.34 2.62 -16.57
CA THR A 306 -7.86 1.92 -17.77
C THR A 306 -8.77 2.19 -18.96
N PHE A 307 -8.18 2.40 -20.14
CA PHE A 307 -8.95 2.44 -21.39
C PHE A 307 -9.19 1.03 -21.93
N ASN A 308 -10.44 0.68 -22.18
CA ASN A 308 -10.81 -0.57 -22.84
C ASN A 308 -10.64 -0.45 -24.37
N VAL A 309 -9.38 -0.47 -24.82
CA VAL A 309 -9.00 -0.26 -26.24
C VAL A 309 -9.53 -1.34 -27.20
N ASN A 310 -10.04 -2.44 -26.67
CA ASN A 310 -10.66 -3.51 -27.45
C ASN A 310 -11.98 -3.99 -26.83
N ARG A 311 -12.85 -3.05 -26.46
CA ARG A 311 -14.20 -3.35 -25.97
C ARG A 311 -14.97 -4.25 -26.94
N GLN A 312 -15.59 -5.31 -26.41
CA GLN A 312 -16.29 -6.35 -27.20
C GLN A 312 -17.79 -6.45 -26.91
N SER A 313 -18.27 -5.80 -25.85
CA SER A 313 -19.69 -5.78 -25.44
C SER A 313 -20.17 -4.35 -25.26
N TYR A 314 -21.48 -4.15 -25.44
CA TYR A 314 -22.17 -2.87 -25.34
C TYR A 314 -23.58 -3.06 -24.74
N ASN A 315 -23.72 -3.95 -23.76
CA ASN A 315 -25.00 -4.17 -23.06
C ASN A 315 -25.28 -3.05 -22.03
N LYS A 316 -24.23 -2.41 -21.53
CA LYS A 316 -24.24 -1.25 -20.63
C LYS A 316 -23.55 -0.07 -21.34
N THR A 317 -24.30 0.65 -22.18
CA THR A 317 -23.76 1.73 -23.03
C THR A 317 -24.74 2.88 -23.15
N ALA A 318 -24.25 4.12 -23.17
CA ALA A 318 -25.03 5.28 -23.56
C ALA A 318 -25.10 5.47 -25.09
N LYS A 319 -24.20 4.82 -25.83
CA LYS A 319 -24.14 4.90 -27.30
C LYS A 319 -25.42 4.36 -27.96
N THR A 320 -25.94 5.10 -28.92
CA THR A 320 -27.24 4.83 -29.57
C THR A 320 -27.12 4.08 -30.90
N ASP A 321 -25.93 4.04 -31.52
CA ASP A 321 -25.71 3.41 -32.82
C ASP A 321 -24.31 2.80 -32.96
N ASP A 322 -24.08 2.05 -34.03
CA ASP A 322 -22.82 1.37 -34.29
C ASP A 322 -21.70 2.31 -34.76
N ALA A 323 -22.04 3.50 -35.29
CA ALA A 323 -21.06 4.50 -35.68
C ALA A 323 -20.37 5.10 -34.45
N GLN A 324 -21.12 5.36 -33.36
CA GLN A 324 -20.57 5.80 -32.08
C GLN A 324 -19.67 4.71 -31.45
N LYS A 325 -20.07 3.44 -31.51
CA LYS A 325 -19.24 2.31 -31.01
C LYS A 325 -17.92 2.22 -31.76
N THR A 326 -17.98 2.26 -33.10
CA THR A 326 -16.79 2.18 -33.97
C THR A 326 -15.88 3.39 -33.76
N SER A 327 -16.45 4.60 -33.75
CA SER A 327 -15.73 5.86 -33.51
C SER A 327 -15.03 5.88 -32.16
N THR A 328 -15.73 5.42 -31.11
CA THR A 328 -15.15 5.32 -29.77
C THR A 328 -13.98 4.33 -29.75
N LYS A 329 -14.14 3.14 -30.34
CA LYS A 329 -13.06 2.15 -30.42
C LYS A 329 -11.82 2.70 -31.12
N GLU A 330 -11.98 3.37 -32.27
CA GLU A 330 -10.86 4.02 -32.97
C GLU A 330 -10.21 5.14 -32.15
N ALA A 331 -11.02 5.94 -31.44
CA ALA A 331 -10.53 6.99 -30.55
C ALA A 331 -9.70 6.41 -29.39
N LEU A 332 -10.15 5.33 -28.75
CA LEU A 332 -9.42 4.67 -27.66
C LEU A 332 -8.09 4.07 -28.11
N LEU A 333 -7.99 3.59 -29.35
CA LEU A 333 -6.73 3.11 -29.93
C LEU A 333 -5.75 4.25 -30.24
N ASN A 334 -6.23 5.49 -30.43
CA ASN A 334 -5.39 6.65 -30.71
C ASN A 334 -4.69 7.18 -29.44
N LYS A 335 -3.35 7.22 -29.48
CA LYS A 335 -2.52 7.68 -28.36
C LYS A 335 -2.76 9.15 -28.01
N ASN A 336 -2.86 10.03 -29.00
CA ASN A 336 -3.10 11.47 -28.77
C ASN A 336 -4.46 11.70 -28.10
N PHE A 337 -5.48 10.91 -28.44
CA PHE A 337 -6.79 10.97 -27.77
C PHE A 337 -6.68 10.59 -26.30
N ARG A 338 -6.02 9.46 -25.99
CA ARG A 338 -5.80 9.04 -24.59
C ARG A 338 -5.00 10.07 -23.79
N GLN A 339 -3.95 10.65 -24.38
CA GLN A 339 -3.17 11.73 -23.75
C GLN A 339 -4.03 12.98 -23.53
N ALA A 340 -4.92 13.34 -24.46
CA ALA A 340 -5.82 14.47 -24.30
C ALA A 340 -6.74 14.30 -23.08
N ILE A 341 -7.33 13.12 -22.89
CA ILE A 341 -8.14 12.81 -21.71
C ILE A 341 -7.29 12.88 -20.43
N ASN A 342 -6.08 12.34 -20.46
CA ASN A 342 -5.16 12.33 -19.32
C ASN A 342 -4.78 13.76 -18.86
N PHE A 343 -4.46 14.65 -19.80
CA PHE A 343 -4.17 16.06 -19.52
C PHE A 343 -5.43 16.89 -19.18
N ALA A 344 -6.62 16.41 -19.53
CA ALA A 344 -7.89 17.07 -19.25
C ALA A 344 -8.47 16.73 -17.86
N LEU A 345 -7.95 15.69 -17.21
CA LEU A 345 -8.38 15.30 -15.88
C LEU A 345 -7.76 16.19 -14.81
N ASP A 346 -8.59 16.96 -14.11
CA ASP A 346 -8.24 17.69 -12.90
C ASP A 346 -8.25 16.73 -11.70
N ARG A 347 -7.06 16.25 -11.30
CA ARG A 347 -6.91 15.30 -10.20
C ARG A 347 -7.09 15.97 -8.85
N HIS A 348 -6.86 17.28 -8.75
CA HIS A 348 -7.13 18.04 -7.54
C HIS A 348 -8.63 18.03 -7.25
N ALA A 349 -9.45 18.48 -8.21
CA ALA A 349 -10.91 18.49 -8.07
C ALA A 349 -11.47 17.07 -7.85
N TYR A 350 -10.90 16.06 -8.53
CA TYR A 350 -11.25 14.65 -8.33
C TYR A 350 -10.93 14.18 -6.90
N SER A 351 -9.74 14.47 -6.40
CA SER A 351 -9.28 14.02 -5.07
C SER A 351 -9.97 14.78 -3.93
N ALA A 352 -10.37 16.03 -4.15
CA ALA A 352 -11.13 16.83 -3.20
C ALA A 352 -12.46 16.19 -2.80
N GLN A 353 -13.06 15.35 -3.67
CA GLN A 353 -14.30 14.62 -3.36
C GLN A 353 -14.14 13.60 -2.23
N MET A 354 -12.90 13.18 -1.92
CA MET A 354 -12.62 12.19 -0.87
C MET A 354 -12.10 12.84 0.41
N ASN A 355 -11.07 13.69 0.31
CA ASN A 355 -10.37 14.27 1.46
C ASN A 355 -10.54 15.80 1.58
N GLY A 356 -11.53 16.38 0.88
CA GLY A 356 -11.78 17.82 0.88
C GLY A 356 -10.69 18.62 0.17
N GLU A 357 -10.89 19.93 0.04
CA GLU A 357 -9.97 20.83 -0.67
C GLU A 357 -8.54 20.79 -0.10
N GLU A 358 -8.39 20.90 1.23
CA GLU A 358 -7.09 20.91 1.90
C GLU A 358 -6.35 19.56 1.81
N GLY A 359 -7.09 18.46 1.67
CA GLY A 359 -6.57 17.10 1.55
C GLY A 359 -6.44 16.59 0.12
N ALA A 360 -6.91 17.32 -0.88
CA ALA A 360 -7.02 16.87 -2.27
C ALA A 360 -5.65 16.43 -2.81
N ASP A 361 -4.66 17.31 -2.72
CA ASP A 361 -3.30 17.02 -3.19
C ASP A 361 -2.64 15.88 -2.40
N LYS A 362 -3.08 15.59 -1.17
CA LYS A 362 -2.42 14.58 -0.33
C LYS A 362 -2.58 13.16 -0.84
N ILE A 363 -3.47 12.90 -1.79
CA ILE A 363 -3.64 11.57 -2.39
C ILE A 363 -3.33 11.54 -3.89
N ILE A 364 -3.01 12.67 -4.52
CA ILE A 364 -2.76 12.69 -5.96
C ILE A 364 -1.59 11.78 -6.31
N ARG A 365 -1.81 10.91 -7.29
CA ARG A 365 -0.79 10.03 -7.86
C ARG A 365 -0.76 10.18 -9.37
N THR A 366 0.41 10.50 -9.91
CA THR A 366 0.61 10.80 -11.34
C THR A 366 1.41 9.72 -12.08
N SER A 367 1.84 8.69 -11.36
CA SER A 367 2.61 7.54 -11.88
C SER A 367 2.01 6.22 -11.38
N LEU A 368 2.13 5.15 -12.17
CA LEU A 368 1.70 3.82 -11.73
C LEU A 368 2.58 3.28 -10.59
N VAL A 369 3.90 3.38 -10.72
CA VAL A 369 4.83 3.16 -9.59
C VAL A 369 4.86 4.43 -8.72
N PRO A 370 4.62 4.33 -7.39
CA PRO A 370 4.68 5.49 -6.49
C PRO A 370 6.04 6.21 -6.53
N TYR A 371 6.02 7.52 -6.25
CA TYR A 371 7.19 8.38 -6.44
C TYR A 371 8.42 7.89 -5.65
N ASP A 372 8.21 7.50 -4.40
CA ASP A 372 9.26 7.13 -3.44
C ASP A 372 9.35 5.61 -3.19
N TYR A 373 8.81 4.80 -4.10
CA TYR A 373 8.72 3.34 -3.94
C TYR A 373 10.09 2.65 -3.81
N VAL A 374 11.02 3.03 -4.68
CA VAL A 374 12.44 2.64 -4.66
C VAL A 374 13.30 3.85 -5.06
N GLN A 375 14.62 3.76 -4.90
CA GLN A 375 15.55 4.85 -5.21
C GLN A 375 16.86 4.36 -5.80
N VAL A 376 17.58 5.25 -6.49
CA VAL A 376 18.97 5.07 -6.94
C VAL A 376 19.82 6.18 -6.32
N GLY A 377 20.66 5.82 -5.35
CA GLY A 377 21.34 6.82 -4.54
C GLY A 377 20.33 7.70 -3.80
N GLU A 378 20.37 9.01 -4.03
CA GLU A 378 19.42 9.97 -3.45
C GLU A 378 18.22 10.28 -4.37
N LYS A 379 18.20 9.76 -5.61
CA LYS A 379 17.10 9.99 -6.55
C LYS A 379 15.98 8.98 -6.35
N THR A 380 14.76 9.45 -6.23
CA THR A 380 13.58 8.56 -6.15
C THR A 380 13.25 7.97 -7.52
N PHE A 381 12.50 6.87 -7.55
CA PHE A 381 12.07 6.25 -8.81
C PHE A 381 11.25 7.21 -9.69
N GLY A 382 10.40 8.04 -9.07
CA GLY A 382 9.62 9.03 -9.80
C GLY A 382 10.49 10.08 -10.51
N GLU A 383 11.60 10.50 -9.91
CA GLU A 383 12.58 11.39 -10.56
C GLU A 383 13.25 10.70 -11.76
N LEU A 384 13.68 9.44 -11.59
CA LEU A 384 14.25 8.66 -12.70
C LEU A 384 13.26 8.51 -13.86
N ALA A 385 12.00 8.19 -13.56
CA ALA A 385 10.96 8.02 -14.57
C ALA A 385 10.64 9.35 -15.27
N GLN A 386 10.63 10.47 -14.53
CA GLN A 386 10.42 11.80 -15.09
C GLN A 386 11.54 12.19 -16.06
N GLU A 387 12.80 11.90 -15.73
CA GLU A 387 13.95 12.13 -16.62
C GLU A 387 13.83 11.36 -17.94
N GLN A 388 13.24 10.17 -17.93
CA GLN A 388 12.95 9.41 -19.16
C GLN A 388 11.71 9.96 -19.89
N LEU A 389 10.66 10.35 -19.17
CA LEU A 389 9.39 10.80 -19.74
C LEU A 389 9.54 12.04 -20.63
N VAL A 390 10.36 13.01 -20.22
CA VAL A 390 10.60 14.24 -21.00
C VAL A 390 11.22 13.96 -22.38
N THR A 391 11.82 12.79 -22.58
CA THR A 391 12.42 12.40 -23.88
C THR A 391 11.37 12.03 -24.94
N TYR A 392 10.12 11.78 -24.56
CA TYR A 392 9.02 11.45 -25.48
C TYR A 392 8.44 12.67 -26.22
N GLY A 393 8.81 13.89 -25.84
CA GLY A 393 8.47 15.12 -26.56
C GLY A 393 7.98 16.26 -25.66
N ASP A 394 7.81 17.43 -26.27
CA ASP A 394 7.49 18.69 -25.59
C ASP A 394 6.19 18.65 -24.77
N GLN A 395 5.25 17.76 -25.09
CA GLN A 395 4.05 17.56 -24.30
C GLN A 395 4.35 17.18 -22.84
N TRP A 396 5.51 16.55 -22.59
CA TRP A 396 5.95 16.13 -21.26
C TRP A 396 6.84 17.15 -20.54
N LYS A 397 7.20 18.25 -21.19
CA LYS A 397 7.93 19.34 -20.54
C LYS A 397 7.12 19.89 -19.36
N ASP A 398 7.77 20.15 -18.24
CA ASP A 398 7.15 20.66 -17.00
C ASP A 398 6.14 19.69 -16.34
N VAL A 399 6.08 18.43 -16.79
CA VAL A 399 5.34 17.36 -16.09
C VAL A 399 6.23 16.78 -15.00
N ALA A 400 5.71 16.78 -13.78
CA ALA A 400 6.28 16.15 -12.61
C ALA A 400 5.53 14.85 -12.27
N LEU A 401 6.29 13.78 -12.01
CA LEU A 401 5.77 12.50 -11.50
C LEU A 401 5.82 12.42 -9.97
N THR A 402 5.98 13.56 -9.30
CA THR A 402 5.97 13.64 -7.83
C THR A 402 4.58 13.41 -7.30
N ASP A 403 4.46 12.51 -6.32
CA ASP A 403 3.23 12.31 -5.58
C ASP A 403 2.77 13.63 -4.92
N GLY A 404 1.46 13.84 -4.94
CA GLY A 404 0.80 15.03 -4.43
C GLY A 404 0.96 16.30 -5.25
N LYS A 405 1.37 16.19 -6.53
CA LYS A 405 1.38 17.31 -7.48
C LYS A 405 0.65 16.94 -8.76
N ASP A 406 -0.35 17.73 -9.14
CA ASP A 406 -1.06 17.55 -10.42
C ASP A 406 -0.54 18.48 -11.51
N THR A 407 0.67 18.20 -11.99
CA THR A 407 1.23 18.90 -13.17
C THR A 407 0.80 18.27 -14.50
N LEU A 408 0.13 17.11 -14.43
CA LEU A 408 -0.47 16.45 -15.59
C LEU A 408 -1.71 17.20 -16.05
N TYR A 409 -2.56 17.66 -15.13
CA TYR A 409 -3.69 18.50 -15.51
C TYR A 409 -3.21 19.78 -16.22
N ASN A 410 -3.53 19.88 -17.51
CA ASN A 410 -3.15 20.99 -18.35
C ASN A 410 -4.11 21.09 -19.54
N PRO A 411 -5.18 21.90 -19.44
CA PRO A 411 -6.17 22.07 -20.51
C PRO A 411 -5.57 22.52 -21.85
N THR A 412 -4.46 23.27 -21.84
CA THR A 412 -3.77 23.68 -23.07
C THR A 412 -3.11 22.50 -23.77
N LYS A 413 -2.40 21.64 -23.03
CA LYS A 413 -1.82 20.40 -23.57
C LYS A 413 -2.90 19.41 -23.98
N ALA A 414 -3.99 19.33 -23.22
CA ALA A 414 -5.15 18.50 -23.54
C ALA A 414 -5.74 18.87 -24.91
N LYS A 415 -6.01 20.16 -25.13
CA LYS A 415 -6.49 20.66 -26.43
C LYS A 415 -5.50 20.39 -27.56
N ALA A 416 -4.20 20.65 -27.33
CA ALA A 416 -3.18 20.41 -28.35
C ALA A 416 -3.06 18.92 -28.75
N ALA A 417 -3.13 18.01 -27.78
CA ALA A 417 -3.17 16.57 -28.04
C ALA A 417 -4.47 16.17 -28.75
N PHE A 418 -5.60 16.75 -28.34
CA PHE A 418 -6.89 16.48 -28.96
C PHE A 418 -6.96 16.93 -30.42
N GLU A 419 -6.43 18.09 -30.78
CA GLU A 419 -6.41 18.57 -32.18
C GLU A 419 -5.64 17.62 -33.11
N LYS A 420 -4.51 17.06 -32.63
CA LYS A 420 -3.77 16.01 -33.34
C LYS A 420 -4.63 14.75 -33.51
N ALA A 421 -5.22 14.29 -32.40
CA ALA A 421 -6.09 13.11 -32.41
C ALA A 421 -7.29 13.28 -33.34
N LYS A 422 -7.96 14.44 -33.29
CA LYS A 422 -9.14 14.76 -34.10
C LYS A 422 -8.82 14.69 -35.59
N SER A 423 -7.69 15.27 -36.01
CA SER A 423 -7.24 15.21 -37.40
C SER A 423 -6.97 13.77 -37.86
N GLU A 424 -6.26 12.98 -37.04
CA GLU A 424 -5.95 11.56 -37.32
C GLU A 424 -7.21 10.68 -37.37
N LEU A 425 -8.18 10.94 -36.48
CA LEU A 425 -9.42 10.19 -36.34
C LEU A 425 -10.41 10.53 -37.45
N GLN A 426 -10.57 11.81 -37.80
CA GLN A 426 -11.40 12.23 -38.93
C GLN A 426 -10.92 11.63 -40.25
N ALA A 427 -9.59 11.49 -40.44
CA ALA A 427 -9.02 10.80 -41.60
C ALA A 427 -9.41 9.31 -41.68
N LYS A 428 -9.81 8.70 -40.55
CA LYS A 428 -10.35 7.34 -40.47
C LYS A 428 -11.89 7.28 -40.49
N GLY A 429 -12.57 8.41 -40.69
CA GLY A 429 -14.04 8.47 -40.72
C GLY A 429 -14.70 8.49 -39.34
N VAL A 430 -13.95 8.77 -38.27
CA VAL A 430 -14.49 8.88 -36.91
C VAL A 430 -15.41 10.10 -36.79
N THR A 431 -16.55 9.90 -36.16
CA THR A 431 -17.52 10.96 -35.85
C THR A 431 -17.43 11.40 -34.40
N PHE A 432 -17.69 12.68 -34.16
CA PHE A 432 -17.71 13.30 -32.84
C PHE A 432 -19.15 13.70 -32.48
N PRO A 433 -19.53 13.74 -31.18
CA PRO A 433 -18.66 13.50 -30.02
C PRO A 433 -18.31 12.03 -29.78
N ILE A 434 -17.15 11.79 -29.17
CA ILE A 434 -16.78 10.47 -28.64
C ILE A 434 -17.42 10.30 -27.26
N HIS A 435 -18.21 9.24 -27.12
CA HIS A 435 -18.92 8.88 -25.88
C HIS A 435 -18.10 7.86 -25.09
N LEU A 436 -17.76 8.19 -23.84
CA LEU A 436 -16.97 7.34 -22.95
C LEU A 436 -17.83 6.86 -21.76
N ASP A 437 -18.22 5.60 -21.79
CA ASP A 437 -19.00 4.95 -20.74
C ASP A 437 -18.11 4.62 -19.53
N ILE A 438 -18.49 5.14 -18.35
CA ILE A 438 -17.81 4.88 -17.07
C ILE A 438 -18.82 4.33 -16.06
N PRO A 439 -18.71 3.05 -15.64
CA PRO A 439 -19.62 2.47 -14.66
C PRO A 439 -19.29 2.95 -13.24
N VAL A 440 -20.32 3.31 -12.48
CA VAL A 440 -20.20 3.70 -11.08
C VAL A 440 -21.30 3.05 -10.25
N GLU A 441 -20.98 2.72 -9.00
CA GLU A 441 -21.97 2.20 -8.07
C GLU A 441 -22.83 3.36 -7.60
N GLN A 442 -24.14 3.28 -7.84
CA GLN A 442 -25.06 4.40 -7.59
C GLN A 442 -25.17 4.78 -6.10
N THR A 443 -24.84 3.84 -5.20
CA THR A 443 -24.86 4.04 -3.74
C THR A 443 -23.53 4.53 -3.17
N ASP A 444 -22.45 4.46 -3.94
CA ASP A 444 -21.15 5.02 -3.54
C ASP A 444 -21.09 6.50 -3.92
N VAL A 445 -21.51 7.35 -2.99
CA VAL A 445 -21.59 8.81 -3.17
C VAL A 445 -20.23 9.40 -3.57
N ILE A 446 -19.13 8.92 -2.99
CA ILE A 446 -17.78 9.44 -3.28
C ILE A 446 -17.39 9.06 -4.72
N ALA A 447 -17.57 7.79 -5.12
CA ALA A 447 -17.25 7.37 -6.48
C ALA A 447 -18.09 8.10 -7.54
N VAL A 448 -19.38 8.38 -7.26
CA VAL A 448 -20.25 9.17 -8.15
C VAL A 448 -19.74 10.61 -8.26
N GLN A 449 -19.39 11.26 -7.15
CA GLN A 449 -18.85 12.62 -7.14
C GLN A 449 -17.51 12.71 -7.88
N GLN A 450 -16.59 11.77 -7.62
CA GLN A 450 -15.31 11.65 -8.30
C GLN A 450 -15.48 11.50 -9.83
N THR A 451 -16.37 10.60 -10.26
CA THR A 451 -16.61 10.37 -11.69
C THR A 451 -17.26 11.59 -12.35
N ASN A 452 -18.15 12.29 -11.65
CA ASN A 452 -18.72 13.56 -12.13
C ASN A 452 -17.66 14.68 -12.20
N SER A 453 -16.71 14.72 -11.27
CA SER A 453 -15.57 15.66 -11.33
C SER A 453 -14.71 15.40 -12.56
N LEU A 454 -14.40 14.13 -12.86
CA LEU A 454 -13.70 13.75 -14.09
C LEU A 454 -14.48 14.18 -15.33
N LYS A 455 -15.79 13.92 -15.37
CA LYS A 455 -16.67 14.38 -16.46
C LYS A 455 -16.55 15.89 -16.67
N GLN A 456 -16.72 16.67 -15.61
CA GLN A 456 -16.68 18.13 -15.67
C GLN A 456 -15.34 18.65 -16.18
N SER A 457 -14.21 18.12 -15.67
CA SER A 457 -12.90 18.60 -16.09
C SER A 457 -12.59 18.26 -17.55
N VAL A 458 -12.93 17.05 -17.98
CA VAL A 458 -12.70 16.58 -19.36
C VAL A 458 -13.55 17.35 -20.36
N GLU A 459 -14.85 17.48 -20.11
CA GLU A 459 -15.77 18.19 -21.01
C GLU A 459 -15.49 19.70 -21.05
N ALA A 460 -15.08 20.31 -19.93
CA ALA A 460 -14.68 21.71 -19.92
C ALA A 460 -13.39 21.96 -20.71
N ALA A 461 -12.43 21.03 -20.65
CA ALA A 461 -11.16 21.17 -21.36
C ALA A 461 -11.30 20.88 -22.86
N LEU A 462 -12.09 19.88 -23.26
CA LEU A 462 -12.15 19.40 -24.65
C LEU A 462 -13.41 19.82 -25.42
N GLY A 463 -14.46 20.26 -24.73
CA GLY A 463 -15.77 20.59 -25.32
C GLY A 463 -16.67 19.36 -25.47
N SER A 464 -17.94 19.48 -25.09
CA SER A 464 -18.92 18.39 -25.16
C SER A 464 -19.34 18.03 -26.60
N GLU A 465 -19.09 18.93 -27.56
CA GLU A 465 -19.19 18.64 -28.98
C GLU A 465 -18.12 17.66 -29.48
N ASN A 466 -17.07 17.46 -28.68
CA ASN A 466 -15.93 16.60 -29.00
C ASN A 466 -15.90 15.34 -28.14
N VAL A 467 -16.05 15.46 -26.82
CA VAL A 467 -16.00 14.32 -25.91
C VAL A 467 -17.12 14.43 -24.90
N VAL A 468 -17.84 13.32 -24.69
CA VAL A 468 -18.87 13.19 -23.67
C VAL A 468 -18.49 12.04 -22.73
N ILE A 469 -18.46 12.31 -21.43
CA ILE A 469 -18.31 11.29 -20.40
C ILE A 469 -19.70 10.86 -19.92
N ASP A 470 -20.03 9.59 -20.16
CA ASP A 470 -21.30 8.99 -19.79
C ASP A 470 -21.14 8.23 -18.46
N VAL A 471 -21.61 8.84 -17.37
CA VAL A 471 -21.56 8.24 -16.02
C VAL A 471 -22.70 7.24 -15.87
N LEU A 472 -22.38 5.96 -15.97
CA LEU A 472 -23.35 4.87 -15.90
C LEU A 472 -23.54 4.43 -14.44
N GLN A 473 -24.53 5.01 -13.76
CA GLN A 473 -24.91 4.61 -12.41
C GLN A 473 -25.65 3.27 -12.43
N MET A 474 -25.21 2.31 -11.62
CA MET A 474 -25.79 0.96 -11.52
C MET A 474 -25.66 0.38 -10.12
N THR A 475 -26.32 -0.75 -9.87
CA THR A 475 -26.15 -1.48 -8.59
C THR A 475 -24.74 -2.04 -8.45
N ASP A 476 -24.27 -2.29 -7.22
CA ASP A 476 -22.95 -2.89 -6.96
C ASP A 476 -22.77 -4.21 -7.73
N ASN A 477 -23.74 -5.13 -7.63
CA ASN A 477 -23.73 -6.40 -8.34
C ASN A 477 -23.58 -6.24 -9.87
N GLU A 478 -24.27 -5.27 -10.48
CA GLU A 478 -24.13 -5.01 -11.91
C GLU A 478 -22.73 -4.49 -12.23
N LYS A 479 -22.23 -3.52 -11.47
CA LYS A 479 -20.89 -2.95 -11.66
C LYS A 479 -19.81 -4.01 -11.55
N ILE A 480 -19.79 -4.79 -10.46
CA ILE A 480 -18.74 -5.79 -10.25
C ILE A 480 -18.80 -6.90 -11.31
N SER A 481 -20.00 -7.24 -11.81
CA SER A 481 -20.17 -8.28 -12.86
C SER A 481 -19.47 -7.92 -14.18
N ILE A 482 -19.43 -6.64 -14.55
CA ILE A 482 -18.78 -6.14 -15.77
C ILE A 482 -17.35 -5.60 -15.52
N THR A 483 -16.89 -5.58 -14.26
CA THR A 483 -15.58 -5.01 -13.89
C THR A 483 -14.66 -6.02 -13.19
N SER A 484 -14.72 -6.13 -11.86
CA SER A 484 -13.83 -6.91 -11.02
C SER A 484 -14.08 -8.42 -11.12
N GLN A 485 -15.34 -8.85 -11.26
CA GLN A 485 -15.71 -10.27 -11.44
C GLN A 485 -15.61 -10.75 -12.89
N ALA A 486 -15.58 -9.83 -13.87
CA ALA A 486 -15.39 -10.18 -15.27
C ALA A 486 -14.01 -10.82 -15.51
N LYS A 487 -14.00 -12.13 -15.77
CA LYS A 487 -12.76 -12.94 -15.88
C LYS A 487 -12.11 -12.86 -17.26
N VAL A 488 -12.89 -12.52 -18.29
CA VAL A 488 -12.43 -12.42 -19.68
C VAL A 488 -12.78 -11.05 -20.28
N PRO A 489 -12.01 -10.57 -21.29
CA PRO A 489 -12.26 -9.27 -21.93
C PRO A 489 -13.67 -9.07 -22.47
N SER A 490 -14.30 -10.12 -23.01
CA SER A 490 -15.66 -10.02 -23.57
C SER A 490 -16.75 -9.66 -22.56
N GLN A 491 -16.48 -9.84 -21.26
CA GLN A 491 -17.39 -9.49 -20.17
C GLN A 491 -17.16 -8.05 -19.66
N LYS A 492 -16.10 -7.37 -20.11
CA LYS A 492 -15.76 -6.02 -19.66
C LYS A 492 -16.46 -4.97 -20.53
N ASP A 493 -17.56 -4.45 -20.00
CA ASP A 493 -18.53 -3.63 -20.74
C ASP A 493 -18.50 -2.16 -20.29
N TYR A 494 -17.39 -1.48 -20.62
CA TYR A 494 -17.12 -0.07 -20.32
C TYR A 494 -16.03 0.46 -21.25
N ASP A 495 -15.90 1.78 -21.40
CA ASP A 495 -14.77 2.39 -22.10
C ASP A 495 -13.64 2.79 -21.15
N LEU A 496 -13.99 3.34 -19.98
CA LEU A 496 -13.07 3.55 -18.87
C LEU A 496 -13.60 2.91 -17.60
N ASN A 497 -12.71 2.39 -16.78
CA ASN A 497 -13.03 1.88 -15.46
C ASN A 497 -11.91 2.18 -14.47
N GLY A 498 -12.29 2.61 -13.27
CA GLY A 498 -11.37 2.78 -12.14
C GLY A 498 -11.00 1.44 -11.50
N THR A 499 -9.73 1.25 -11.21
CA THR A 499 -9.20 0.13 -10.43
C THR A 499 -7.90 0.56 -9.73
N GLY A 500 -7.21 -0.33 -9.06
CA GLY A 500 -5.94 0.00 -8.42
C GLY A 500 -5.03 -1.20 -8.25
N TRP A 501 -3.76 -0.91 -7.98
CA TRP A 501 -2.74 -1.91 -7.73
C TRP A 501 -1.89 -1.52 -6.53
N GLY A 502 -1.81 -2.39 -5.53
CA GLY A 502 -0.83 -2.32 -4.44
C GLY A 502 0.34 -3.26 -4.76
N PRO A 503 1.54 -2.98 -4.25
CA PRO A 503 2.71 -3.78 -4.59
C PRO A 503 2.75 -5.09 -3.79
N ASP A 504 3.17 -6.16 -4.45
CA ASP A 504 3.36 -7.47 -3.82
C ASP A 504 4.79 -7.67 -3.29
N TYR A 505 5.78 -6.98 -3.87
CA TYR A 505 7.21 -7.10 -3.56
C TYR A 505 7.99 -5.85 -3.98
N GLN A 506 9.12 -5.57 -3.32
CA GLN A 506 9.87 -4.30 -3.41
C GLN A 506 10.69 -4.15 -4.70
N ASP A 507 10.02 -4.15 -5.85
CA ASP A 507 10.62 -3.91 -7.17
C ASP A 507 9.58 -3.25 -8.10
N PRO A 508 9.95 -2.27 -8.94
CA PRO A 508 9.01 -1.62 -9.86
C PRO A 508 8.24 -2.60 -10.76
N ALA A 509 8.80 -3.78 -11.01
CA ALA A 509 8.15 -4.85 -11.74
C ALA A 509 6.77 -5.26 -11.17
N THR A 510 6.54 -5.12 -9.86
CA THR A 510 5.24 -5.46 -9.26
C THR A 510 4.10 -4.65 -9.86
N TYR A 511 4.35 -3.38 -10.16
CA TYR A 511 3.38 -2.51 -10.83
C TYR A 511 3.45 -2.64 -12.35
N LEU A 512 4.65 -2.67 -12.92
CA LEU A 512 4.84 -2.52 -14.36
C LEU A 512 4.51 -3.80 -15.14
N ASN A 513 4.72 -4.98 -14.55
CA ASN A 513 4.46 -6.26 -15.21
C ASN A 513 2.96 -6.58 -15.37
N ILE A 514 2.06 -5.83 -14.70
CA ILE A 514 0.61 -6.05 -14.88
C ILE A 514 0.17 -5.77 -16.32
N LEU A 515 0.95 -4.99 -17.07
CA LEU A 515 0.77 -4.69 -18.48
C LEU A 515 1.69 -5.51 -19.42
N ASP A 516 2.43 -6.51 -18.93
CA ASP A 516 3.25 -7.38 -19.80
C ASP A 516 2.37 -8.06 -20.87
N ALA A 517 2.76 -7.97 -22.15
CA ALA A 517 1.97 -8.44 -23.28
C ALA A 517 1.66 -9.95 -23.28
N LYS A 518 2.45 -10.78 -22.58
CA LYS A 518 2.25 -12.23 -22.50
C LYS A 518 1.49 -12.65 -21.24
N LYS A 519 1.86 -12.09 -20.09
CA LYS A 519 1.38 -12.56 -18.77
C LYS A 519 0.68 -11.52 -17.92
N GLY A 520 0.64 -10.25 -18.35
CA GLY A 520 0.08 -9.13 -17.58
C GLY A 520 -1.36 -9.36 -17.12
N SER A 521 -1.59 -9.27 -15.81
CA SER A 521 -2.90 -9.46 -15.19
C SER A 521 -3.91 -8.38 -15.61
N ALA A 522 -3.43 -7.18 -15.94
CA ALA A 522 -4.27 -6.03 -16.25
C ALA A 522 -4.65 -5.89 -17.74
N LEU A 523 -4.07 -6.69 -18.65
CA LEU A 523 -4.45 -6.69 -20.07
C LEU A 523 -5.95 -6.89 -20.30
N LYS A 524 -6.59 -7.69 -19.44
CA LYS A 524 -8.05 -7.89 -19.49
C LYS A 524 -8.85 -6.60 -19.30
N HIS A 525 -8.33 -5.63 -18.54
CA HIS A 525 -8.96 -4.31 -18.34
C HIS A 525 -8.83 -3.42 -19.58
N LEU A 526 -7.88 -3.72 -20.47
CA LEU A 526 -7.72 -3.07 -21.77
C LEU A 526 -8.55 -3.73 -22.88
N GLY A 527 -9.34 -4.76 -22.57
CA GLY A 527 -10.06 -5.54 -23.58
C GLY A 527 -9.19 -6.57 -24.32
N ILE A 528 -7.97 -6.83 -23.84
CA ILE A 528 -6.99 -7.67 -24.52
C ILE A 528 -6.98 -9.08 -23.93
N THR A 529 -7.19 -10.06 -24.80
CA THR A 529 -7.07 -11.49 -24.50
C THR A 529 -5.65 -11.96 -24.77
N LYS A 530 -4.97 -12.45 -23.74
CA LYS A 530 -3.60 -12.96 -23.81
C LYS A 530 -3.45 -13.95 -24.96
N GLY A 531 -2.50 -13.69 -25.85
CA GLY A 531 -2.19 -14.54 -27.00
C GLY A 531 -3.22 -14.55 -28.14
N LYS A 532 -4.29 -13.73 -28.10
CA LYS A 532 -5.33 -13.71 -29.14
C LYS A 532 -5.51 -12.37 -29.86
N ASP A 533 -5.03 -11.26 -29.31
CA ASP A 533 -5.21 -9.91 -29.90
C ASP A 533 -3.88 -9.23 -30.32
N PRO A 534 -3.02 -9.88 -31.15
CA PRO A 534 -1.70 -9.34 -31.49
C PRO A 534 -1.76 -8.00 -32.24
N GLU A 535 -2.77 -7.78 -33.07
CA GLU A 535 -2.93 -6.53 -33.84
C GLU A 535 -3.21 -5.34 -32.92
N VAL A 536 -4.10 -5.50 -31.94
CA VAL A 536 -4.39 -4.46 -30.95
C VAL A 536 -3.14 -4.19 -30.11
N MET A 537 -2.45 -5.22 -29.63
CA MET A 537 -1.23 -5.06 -28.83
C MET A 537 -0.14 -4.30 -29.58
N ALA A 538 0.07 -4.63 -30.86
CA ALA A 538 1.02 -3.92 -31.72
C ALA A 538 0.60 -2.46 -31.93
N GLN A 539 -0.70 -2.21 -32.18
CA GLN A 539 -1.23 -0.86 -32.40
C GLN A 539 -1.07 0.06 -31.18
N VAL A 540 -1.19 -0.49 -29.96
CA VAL A 540 -0.98 0.28 -28.72
C VAL A 540 0.44 0.22 -28.19
N GLY A 541 1.37 -0.44 -28.89
CA GLY A 541 2.80 -0.46 -28.57
C GLY A 541 3.20 -1.42 -27.44
N LEU A 542 2.37 -2.39 -27.06
CA LEU A 542 2.68 -3.33 -25.98
C LEU A 542 3.88 -4.24 -26.28
N ASP A 543 4.20 -4.46 -27.57
CA ASP A 543 5.42 -5.17 -27.97
C ASP A 543 6.70 -4.39 -27.64
N GLU A 544 6.66 -3.06 -27.78
CA GLU A 544 7.77 -2.19 -27.38
C GLU A 544 7.89 -2.15 -25.85
N TYR A 545 6.75 -1.97 -25.17
CA TYR A 545 6.72 -2.02 -23.72
C TYR A 545 7.28 -3.32 -23.15
N LYS A 546 6.94 -4.45 -23.78
CA LYS A 546 7.50 -5.74 -23.40
C LYS A 546 9.02 -5.79 -23.52
N LYS A 547 9.62 -5.20 -24.56
CA LYS A 547 11.09 -5.13 -24.68
C LYS A 547 11.71 -4.33 -23.54
N LEU A 548 11.08 -3.24 -23.11
CA LEU A 548 11.53 -2.45 -21.96
C LEU A 548 11.47 -3.28 -20.67
N LEU A 549 10.38 -4.04 -20.46
CA LEU A 549 10.25 -4.93 -19.32
C LEU A 549 11.29 -6.06 -19.34
N ASP A 550 11.51 -6.69 -20.51
CA ASP A 550 12.48 -7.78 -20.66
C ASP A 550 13.93 -7.27 -20.47
N ASP A 551 14.27 -6.07 -20.97
CA ASP A 551 15.58 -5.44 -20.73
C ASP A 551 15.80 -5.16 -19.23
N ALA A 552 14.81 -4.58 -18.55
CA ALA A 552 14.87 -4.35 -17.12
C ALA A 552 14.97 -5.65 -16.32
N ALA A 553 14.16 -6.66 -16.68
CA ALA A 553 14.15 -7.96 -16.02
C ALA A 553 15.45 -8.75 -16.20
N SER A 554 16.16 -8.54 -17.31
CA SER A 554 17.46 -9.16 -17.58
C SER A 554 18.60 -8.65 -16.68
N GLU A 555 18.44 -7.47 -16.08
CA GLU A 555 19.38 -6.95 -15.09
C GLU A 555 19.05 -7.55 -13.71
N THR A 556 19.89 -8.48 -13.29
CA THR A 556 19.77 -9.20 -12.01
C THR A 556 20.93 -8.93 -11.06
N SER A 557 21.96 -8.21 -11.51
CA SER A 557 23.22 -8.02 -10.77
C SER A 557 23.40 -6.63 -10.17
N ASP A 558 22.81 -5.61 -10.81
CA ASP A 558 22.94 -4.22 -10.42
C ASP A 558 21.55 -3.60 -10.22
N LEU A 559 21.16 -3.45 -8.96
CA LEU A 559 19.83 -2.95 -8.58
C LEU A 559 19.58 -1.52 -9.09
N ASN A 560 20.62 -0.69 -9.14
CA ASN A 560 20.49 0.69 -9.62
C ASN A 560 20.16 0.71 -11.11
N LYS A 561 20.94 -0.03 -11.92
CA LYS A 561 20.66 -0.17 -13.36
C LYS A 561 19.30 -0.79 -13.63
N ARG A 562 18.90 -1.77 -12.83
CA ARG A 562 17.57 -2.39 -12.92
C ARG A 562 16.46 -1.34 -12.75
N TYR A 563 16.56 -0.48 -11.73
CA TYR A 563 15.59 0.59 -11.51
C TYR A 563 15.63 1.68 -12.59
N GLU A 564 16.81 2.07 -13.08
CA GLU A 564 16.93 2.98 -14.23
C GLU A 564 16.29 2.41 -15.50
N LYS A 565 16.39 1.09 -15.75
CA LYS A 565 15.70 0.44 -16.87
C LYS A 565 14.19 0.40 -16.67
N TYR A 566 13.70 0.08 -15.47
CA TYR A 566 12.26 0.16 -15.18
C TYR A 566 11.71 1.57 -15.25
N ALA A 567 12.51 2.60 -14.96
CA ALA A 567 12.10 3.99 -15.12
C ALA A 567 11.72 4.31 -16.59
N LYS A 568 12.41 3.69 -17.57
CA LYS A 568 12.02 3.78 -19.00
C LYS A 568 10.67 3.12 -19.27
N ALA A 569 10.42 1.95 -18.68
CA ALA A 569 9.13 1.28 -18.79
C ALA A 569 8.00 2.12 -18.16
N GLN A 570 8.23 2.71 -16.98
CA GLN A 570 7.28 3.63 -16.36
C GLN A 570 7.02 4.87 -17.23
N ALA A 571 8.05 5.47 -17.82
CA ALA A 571 7.89 6.60 -18.74
C ALA A 571 7.04 6.22 -19.96
N TRP A 572 7.24 5.01 -20.50
CA TRP A 572 6.38 4.47 -21.55
C TRP A 572 4.92 4.33 -21.09
N VAL A 573 4.66 3.85 -19.86
CA VAL A 573 3.29 3.74 -19.33
C VAL A 573 2.62 5.12 -19.30
N SER A 574 3.29 6.12 -18.74
CA SER A 574 2.81 7.50 -18.69
C SER A 574 2.54 8.05 -20.11
N ASP A 575 3.48 7.84 -21.03
CA ASP A 575 3.38 8.33 -22.41
C ASP A 575 2.29 7.63 -23.23
N SER A 576 2.12 6.31 -23.06
CA SER A 576 1.08 5.52 -23.74
C SER A 576 -0.33 5.98 -23.36
N SER A 577 -0.48 6.50 -22.13
CA SER A 577 -1.76 6.82 -21.49
C SER A 577 -2.80 5.70 -21.63
N LEU A 578 -2.38 4.43 -21.71
CA LEU A 578 -3.30 3.27 -21.62
C LEU A 578 -3.97 3.17 -20.25
N LEU A 579 -3.33 3.80 -19.26
CA LEU A 579 -3.72 3.87 -17.88
C LEU A 579 -3.51 5.31 -17.39
N ILE A 580 -4.43 5.82 -16.59
CA ILE A 580 -4.42 7.18 -16.04
C ILE A 580 -4.34 7.06 -14.52
N PRO A 581 -3.15 7.19 -13.91
CA PRO A 581 -3.04 7.31 -12.45
C PRO A 581 -3.78 8.55 -11.96
N VAL A 582 -4.52 8.40 -10.86
CA VAL A 582 -5.33 9.49 -10.29
C VAL A 582 -5.04 9.73 -8.81
N ALA A 583 -4.99 8.67 -8.01
CA ALA A 583 -4.94 8.80 -6.56
C ALA A 583 -4.27 7.61 -5.88
N SER A 584 -4.03 7.75 -4.58
CA SER A 584 -3.63 6.69 -3.67
C SER A 584 -4.62 6.57 -2.51
N SER A 585 -4.45 5.53 -1.69
CA SER A 585 -4.97 5.55 -0.32
C SER A 585 -4.15 6.48 0.57
N GLY A 586 -4.62 6.73 1.79
CA GLY A 586 -3.97 7.64 2.74
C GLY A 586 -4.39 9.10 2.55
N GLY A 587 -3.49 10.04 2.85
CA GLY A 587 -3.74 11.49 2.73
C GLY A 587 -4.96 11.99 3.49
N SER A 588 -5.36 11.28 4.54
CA SER A 588 -6.67 11.43 5.18
C SER A 588 -6.58 12.35 6.40
N PRO A 589 -7.47 13.34 6.54
CA PRO A 589 -7.45 14.23 7.70
C PRO A 589 -7.73 13.43 8.97
N THR A 590 -6.93 13.67 10.00
CA THR A 590 -6.87 12.85 11.21
C THR A 590 -6.53 13.73 12.40
N VAL A 591 -7.09 13.41 13.56
CA VAL A 591 -6.58 13.88 14.87
C VAL A 591 -5.97 12.70 15.61
N SER A 592 -4.81 12.87 16.22
CA SER A 592 -4.08 11.75 16.82
C SER A 592 -3.24 12.15 18.04
N ARG A 593 -3.11 11.21 18.98
CA ARG A 593 -2.15 11.25 20.10
C ARG A 593 -0.95 10.32 19.88
N THR A 594 -0.75 9.86 18.66
CA THR A 594 0.38 9.01 18.27
C THR A 594 1.58 9.88 17.91
N VAL A 595 2.76 9.59 18.45
CA VAL A 595 3.99 10.27 18.05
C VAL A 595 4.28 9.95 16.57
N PRO A 596 4.34 10.95 15.67
CA PRO A 596 4.46 10.70 14.23
C PRO A 596 5.72 9.92 13.85
N PHE A 597 5.61 9.03 12.87
CA PHE A 597 6.73 8.31 12.24
C PHE A 597 7.61 7.48 13.18
N THR A 598 7.02 6.92 14.25
CA THR A 598 7.70 6.00 15.20
C THR A 598 7.52 4.53 14.85
N LYS A 599 6.37 4.17 14.28
CA LYS A 599 6.06 2.82 13.79
C LYS A 599 6.99 2.37 12.66
N ALA A 600 7.10 1.06 12.48
CA ALA A 600 7.55 0.47 11.23
C ALA A 600 6.76 1.04 10.04
N TYR A 601 7.47 1.31 8.94
CA TYR A 601 6.88 1.75 7.69
C TYR A 601 7.23 0.71 6.64
N SER A 602 6.26 0.27 5.86
CA SER A 602 6.55 -0.53 4.67
C SER A 602 5.52 -0.25 3.61
N GLN A 603 5.95 -0.41 2.36
CA GLN A 603 5.05 -0.43 1.21
C GLN A 603 4.71 -1.87 0.80
N VAL A 604 5.39 -2.89 1.34
CA VAL A 604 5.24 -4.32 1.01
C VAL A 604 5.26 -5.19 2.26
N GLY A 605 4.79 -6.44 2.14
CA GLY A 605 4.70 -7.34 3.29
C GLY A 605 3.63 -6.91 4.29
N ILE A 606 3.58 -7.58 5.44
CA ILE A 606 2.50 -7.35 6.42
C ILE A 606 2.97 -6.53 7.64
N LYS A 607 4.29 -6.34 7.81
CA LYS A 607 4.91 -5.77 9.03
C LYS A 607 5.14 -4.25 8.99
N GLY A 608 4.61 -3.54 7.99
CA GLY A 608 4.61 -2.07 7.94
C GLY A 608 3.26 -1.45 7.62
N ASP A 609 2.19 -2.25 7.77
CA ASP A 609 0.80 -1.82 7.63
C ASP A 609 0.36 -0.85 8.76
N PRO A 610 -0.61 0.07 8.53
CA PRO A 610 -1.13 0.96 9.58
C PRO A 610 -1.55 0.28 10.89
N PHE A 611 -1.94 -1.00 10.84
CA PHE A 611 -2.34 -1.83 11.99
C PHE A 611 -1.17 -2.50 12.72
N VAL A 612 0.10 -2.19 12.41
CA VAL A 612 1.25 -2.65 13.20
C VAL A 612 1.50 -1.72 14.39
N PHE A 613 1.68 -2.29 15.58
CA PHE A 613 1.84 -1.54 16.84
C PHE A 613 3.25 -1.63 17.46
N LYS A 614 4.15 -2.45 16.92
CA LYS A 614 5.56 -2.44 17.32
C LYS A 614 6.19 -1.10 16.93
N GLY A 615 6.94 -0.49 17.84
CA GLY A 615 7.52 0.85 17.67
C GLY A 615 6.53 2.03 17.78
N LEU A 616 5.22 1.79 17.91
CA LEU A 616 4.27 2.89 18.14
C LEU A 616 4.54 3.53 19.51
N GLU A 617 4.63 4.85 19.54
CA GLU A 617 4.67 5.65 20.76
C GLU A 617 3.46 6.58 20.86
N LEU A 618 2.99 6.81 22.09
CA LEU A 618 1.90 7.73 22.40
C LEU A 618 2.42 8.97 23.13
N GLN A 619 1.69 10.07 22.97
CA GLN A 619 1.89 11.31 23.69
C GLN A 619 0.57 11.75 24.32
N ASN A 620 0.66 12.53 25.41
CA ASN A 620 -0.54 13.03 26.08
C ASN A 620 -1.29 14.06 25.24
N ASP A 621 -0.57 14.95 24.57
CA ASP A 621 -1.15 16.02 23.77
C ASP A 621 -1.49 15.56 22.34
N ILE A 622 -2.51 16.16 21.75
CA ILE A 622 -2.85 15.92 20.34
C ILE A 622 -1.74 16.50 19.48
N VAL A 623 -1.28 15.75 18.49
CA VAL A 623 -0.27 16.21 17.53
C VAL A 623 -0.79 17.42 16.76
N THR A 624 0.00 18.49 16.74
CA THR A 624 -0.26 19.65 15.90
C THR A 624 0.24 19.44 14.47
N ALA A 625 -0.36 20.12 13.50
CA ALA A 625 0.06 20.16 12.11
C ALA A 625 1.52 20.58 11.97
N LYS A 626 1.98 21.53 12.81
CA LYS A 626 3.37 21.96 12.84
C LYS A 626 4.31 20.84 13.29
N GLU A 627 4.01 20.18 14.42
CA GLU A 627 4.81 19.05 14.91
C GLU A 627 4.84 17.90 13.89
N TYR A 628 3.70 17.61 13.27
CA TYR A 628 3.61 16.59 12.24
C TYR A 628 4.44 16.93 11.00
N GLU A 629 4.37 18.16 10.52
CA GLU A 629 5.13 18.59 9.34
C GLU A 629 6.64 18.61 9.60
N GLU A 630 7.07 19.04 10.79
CA GLU A 630 8.47 18.97 11.21
C GLU A 630 8.96 17.51 11.29
N ALA A 631 8.16 16.62 11.87
CA ALA A 631 8.46 15.20 11.95
C ALA A 631 8.48 14.53 10.57
N LEU A 632 7.55 14.89 9.67
CA LEU A 632 7.47 14.37 8.30
C LEU A 632 8.71 14.77 7.50
N LYS A 633 9.10 16.05 7.52
CA LYS A 633 10.29 16.55 6.83
C LYS A 633 11.55 15.85 7.32
N LYS A 634 11.68 15.68 8.64
CA LYS A 634 12.79 14.94 9.24
C LYS A 634 12.80 13.48 8.79
N TRP A 635 11.65 12.80 8.88
CA TRP A 635 11.50 11.41 8.51
C TRP A 635 11.79 11.17 7.02
N GLN A 636 11.30 12.02 6.12
CA GLN A 636 11.56 11.92 4.68
C GLN A 636 13.05 12.05 4.35
N LYS A 637 13.73 13.00 5.01
CA LYS A 637 15.19 13.17 4.84
C LYS A 637 15.95 11.94 5.33
N GLU A 638 15.66 11.49 6.55
CA GLU A 638 16.32 10.32 7.15
C GLU A 638 16.01 9.03 6.37
N LYS A 639 14.80 8.90 5.80
CA LYS A 639 14.42 7.79 4.93
C LYS A 639 15.32 7.72 3.70
N ILE A 640 15.48 8.83 2.97
CA ILE A 640 16.33 8.86 1.75
C ILE A 640 17.78 8.46 2.09
N GLU A 641 18.35 9.04 3.16
CA GLU A 641 19.72 8.77 3.58
C GLU A 641 19.92 7.32 4.04
N THR A 642 18.99 6.79 4.85
CA THR A 642 19.06 5.43 5.39
C THR A 642 18.85 4.39 4.29
N ASN A 643 17.90 4.61 3.38
CA ASN A 643 17.64 3.71 2.27
C ASN A 643 18.83 3.64 1.30
N ALA A 644 19.49 4.77 1.02
CA ALA A 644 20.69 4.81 0.20
C ALA A 644 21.86 4.05 0.85
N LYS A 645 21.97 4.10 2.18
CA LYS A 645 22.97 3.33 2.94
C LYS A 645 22.64 1.83 2.91
N TYR A 646 21.41 1.46 3.22
CA TYR A 646 20.92 0.08 3.21
C TYR A 646 21.17 -0.59 1.85
N GLN A 647 20.84 0.07 0.74
CA GLN A 647 21.09 -0.46 -0.61
C GLN A 647 22.58 -0.76 -0.87
N LYS A 648 23.51 0.06 -0.37
CA LYS A 648 24.95 -0.20 -0.49
C LYS A 648 25.38 -1.40 0.34
N GLU A 649 24.78 -1.58 1.51
CA GLU A 649 25.10 -2.66 2.45
C GLU A 649 24.57 -4.02 1.98
N LEU A 650 23.56 -4.07 1.09
CA LEU A 650 23.06 -5.31 0.49
C LEU A 650 24.17 -6.15 -0.17
N ALA A 651 25.17 -5.50 -0.77
CA ALA A 651 26.30 -6.20 -1.38
C ALA A 651 27.13 -7.01 -0.37
N ASN A 652 27.12 -6.64 0.92
CA ASN A 652 27.83 -7.37 1.98
C ASN A 652 27.22 -8.73 2.29
N HIS A 653 25.97 -8.96 1.86
CA HIS A 653 25.30 -10.24 2.04
C HIS A 653 25.62 -11.25 0.93
N VAL A 654 26.25 -10.84 -0.17
CA VAL A 654 26.66 -11.73 -1.25
C VAL A 654 27.94 -12.48 -0.85
N LYS A 655 27.91 -13.81 -0.83
CA LYS A 655 29.03 -14.69 -0.42
C LYS A 655 29.39 -15.68 -1.52
#